data_AF-A0A345GVI7-F1
#
_entry.id   AF-A0A345GVI7-F1
#
_cell.length_a   1.000
_cell.length_b   1.000
_cell.length_c   1.000
_cell.angle_alpha   90.00
_cell.angle_beta   90.00
_cell.angle_gamma   90.00
#
_symmetry.space_group_name_H-M   'P 1'
#
loop_
_entity.id
_entity.type
_entity.pdbx_description
1 polymer ?
#
loop_
_entity_poly.entity_id
_entity_poly.type
_entity_poly.pdbx_seq_one_letter_code
_entity_poly.pdbx_strand_id
1 'polypeptide(L)'
;MKTIKIHTEEDISKITETDTIRLEIYLKNAVIPIQEMSGELYVRAVGCKFPNLTTVFGLVSLDAHKAELPKLTEIQGNLNIHGNDILLPELSKILGDFKQHHPVELPKLKIITGKSNVPKSCIPKKWQRVLFQKDLDILEQGELYNLSIENCNVTLRSHVIYGNLKTINAKVNCPNLETIYGDFTLEISDKFSNYTAKPSLNFDDIESGKAASLFESPKLKTIHGSCEINTTKPINIDVENVNDRIEIQKGKASFRKLLKTGALIVREKSKMVCDALTETTKKLVTHQESYLSAKSLYKIGKHCGIGSKIDIPNLLFIQGDLSLSQRNYNDPKIKHEFKSLKYIGGKITFDEFCSFPKLEEVKGVCNIRMLKNISAATAPKLTYIDTLDIGEQQNSRIRERLPSLQKVGTMMYQDNTEHLVIDHFFHTIENRNTKFIISKESFSIWNSLSEDKLPIQRLIAILKMRHISFDNFYTREVTREWKYESNPSFDEIIRSIKKKWKKVTPLTYEDIFQLHDFSLRRFAFNYVGVDTFMQKLKAKRIATEGIEVNHIQYDELGNKKMVQKHNVFEIYEADFNKVEHFRSWRGEKQLRYAVKCWCTSTHQEHWIWIEEAYKNDPLSAIASTFRVHENVIPYISCLKRQGDILLCEMKRNVRPEGTIRALTKEEYFGLLVAES
;
A
#
# COMPACT_ATOMS: atom_id res chain seq x y z
N MET A 1 -3.95 -14.30 -18.19
CA MET A 1 -5.29 -14.29 -18.84
C MET A 1 -5.19 -13.46 -20.11
N LYS A 2 -5.44 -14.08 -21.27
CA LYS A 2 -5.37 -13.43 -22.58
C LYS A 2 -6.72 -12.80 -22.91
N THR A 3 -6.75 -11.58 -23.44
CA THR A 3 -8.00 -10.91 -23.86
C THR A 3 -8.22 -11.10 -25.35
N ILE A 4 -9.40 -11.58 -25.73
CA ILE A 4 -9.87 -11.72 -27.10
C ILE A 4 -11.07 -10.80 -27.27
N LYS A 5 -11.00 -9.91 -28.26
CA LYS A 5 -12.10 -9.00 -28.60
C LYS A 5 -12.67 -9.37 -29.96
N ILE A 6 -13.98 -9.55 -30.04
CA ILE A 6 -14.68 -9.93 -31.28
C ILE A 6 -15.33 -8.68 -31.87
N HIS A 7 -14.73 -8.13 -32.92
CA HIS A 7 -15.26 -7.01 -33.70
C HIS A 7 -15.75 -7.46 -35.09
N THR A 8 -15.18 -8.52 -35.64
CA THR A 8 -15.54 -9.11 -36.94
C THR A 8 -15.76 -10.62 -36.83
N GLU A 9 -16.35 -11.24 -37.86
CA GLU A 9 -16.55 -12.71 -37.87
C GLU A 9 -15.20 -13.46 -37.88
N GLU A 10 -14.17 -12.91 -38.51
CA GLU A 10 -12.83 -13.49 -38.53
C GLU A 10 -12.24 -13.59 -37.10
N ASP A 11 -12.58 -12.66 -36.21
CA ASP A 11 -12.12 -12.70 -34.81
C ASP A 11 -12.64 -13.92 -34.06
N ILE A 12 -13.78 -14.50 -34.46
CA ILE A 12 -14.37 -15.68 -33.81
C ILE A 12 -13.43 -16.88 -33.94
N SER A 13 -12.68 -16.98 -35.05
CA SER A 13 -11.69 -18.04 -35.26
C SER A 13 -10.53 -18.02 -34.25
N LYS A 14 -10.35 -16.90 -33.53
CA LYS A 14 -9.30 -16.73 -32.50
C LYS A 14 -9.67 -17.36 -31.16
N ILE A 15 -10.93 -17.76 -30.97
CA ILE A 15 -11.40 -18.42 -29.76
C ILE A 15 -10.82 -19.83 -29.72
N THR A 16 -10.13 -20.14 -28.62
CA THR A 16 -9.51 -21.45 -28.38
C THR A 16 -10.06 -21.98 -27.06
N GLU A 17 -10.49 -23.24 -27.05
CA GLU A 17 -11.22 -23.84 -25.92
C GLU A 17 -10.33 -24.18 -24.71
N THR A 18 -9.00 -24.08 -24.84
CA THR A 18 -8.04 -24.63 -23.86
C THR A 18 -7.44 -23.62 -22.89
N ASP A 19 -7.60 -22.32 -23.14
CA ASP A 19 -6.93 -21.26 -22.35
C ASP A 19 -7.90 -20.52 -21.43
N THR A 20 -7.40 -20.03 -20.28
CA THR A 20 -8.13 -19.04 -19.48
C THR A 20 -8.12 -17.67 -20.17
N ILE A 21 -9.27 -17.28 -20.73
CA ILE A 21 -9.42 -16.09 -21.59
C ILE A 21 -10.43 -15.08 -21.05
N ARG A 22 -10.23 -13.80 -21.38
CA ARG A 22 -11.27 -12.77 -21.32
C ARG A 22 -11.82 -12.56 -22.72
N LEU A 23 -13.06 -12.96 -22.97
CA LEU A 23 -13.74 -12.78 -24.25
C LEU A 23 -14.69 -11.60 -24.17
N GLU A 24 -14.46 -10.57 -24.99
CA GLU A 24 -15.32 -9.39 -25.10
C GLU A 24 -15.95 -9.33 -26.49
N ILE A 25 -17.28 -9.31 -26.58
CA ILE A 25 -17.99 -9.33 -27.86
C ILE A 25 -18.58 -7.97 -28.18
N TYR A 26 -18.10 -7.37 -29.26
CA TYR A 26 -18.55 -6.09 -29.79
C TYR A 26 -19.27 -6.24 -31.16
N LEU A 27 -19.18 -7.40 -31.81
CA LEU A 27 -19.89 -7.73 -33.04
C LEU A 27 -21.37 -8.03 -32.75
N LYS A 28 -22.29 -7.28 -33.41
CA LYS A 28 -23.74 -7.50 -33.30
C LYS A 28 -24.15 -8.82 -33.95
N ASN A 29 -25.13 -9.51 -33.35
CA ASN A 29 -25.66 -10.79 -33.82
C ASN A 29 -24.59 -11.90 -33.99
N ALA A 30 -23.44 -11.78 -33.30
CA ALA A 30 -22.39 -12.78 -33.38
C ALA A 30 -22.87 -14.13 -32.85
N VAL A 31 -22.52 -15.22 -33.55
CA VAL A 31 -22.77 -16.58 -33.10
C VAL A 31 -21.45 -17.20 -32.66
N ILE A 32 -21.32 -17.47 -31.37
CA ILE A 32 -20.08 -17.98 -30.78
C ILE A 32 -20.23 -19.48 -30.48
N PRO A 33 -19.50 -20.36 -31.21
CA PRO A 33 -19.70 -21.80 -31.14
C PRO A 33 -18.88 -22.48 -30.03
N ILE A 34 -18.78 -21.87 -28.83
CA ILE A 34 -18.02 -22.42 -27.71
C ILE A 34 -18.90 -23.32 -26.83
N GLN A 35 -18.37 -24.44 -26.34
CA GLN A 35 -19.10 -25.36 -25.46
C GLN A 35 -18.85 -25.09 -23.96
N GLU A 36 -17.61 -24.85 -23.58
CA GLU A 36 -17.19 -24.52 -22.22
C GLU A 36 -16.12 -23.42 -22.26
N MET A 37 -16.05 -22.63 -21.20
CA MET A 37 -15.10 -21.51 -21.12
C MET A 37 -14.51 -21.39 -19.73
N SER A 38 -13.20 -21.18 -19.65
CA SER A 38 -12.54 -20.70 -18.43
C SER A 38 -12.13 -19.23 -18.57
N GLY A 39 -12.51 -18.38 -17.61
CA GLY A 39 -12.17 -16.96 -17.57
C GLY A 39 -13.37 -16.02 -17.53
N GLU A 40 -13.37 -14.98 -18.35
CA GLU A 40 -14.37 -13.90 -18.27
C GLU A 40 -15.08 -13.68 -19.61
N LEU A 41 -16.41 -13.79 -19.62
CA LEU A 41 -17.27 -13.55 -20.77
C LEU A 41 -17.97 -12.20 -20.65
N TYR A 42 -17.72 -11.27 -21.58
CA TYR A 42 -18.40 -9.99 -21.68
C TYR A 42 -19.16 -9.89 -23.00
N VAL A 43 -20.49 -9.90 -22.94
CA VAL A 43 -21.36 -9.70 -24.10
C VAL A 43 -21.77 -8.23 -24.15
N ARG A 44 -21.09 -7.44 -24.98
CA ARG A 44 -21.28 -5.99 -25.09
C ARG A 44 -22.07 -5.56 -26.33
N ALA A 45 -22.39 -6.49 -27.24
CA ALA A 45 -23.17 -6.24 -28.44
C ALA A 45 -24.53 -6.96 -28.45
N VAL A 46 -25.51 -6.34 -29.09
CA VAL A 46 -26.90 -6.82 -29.13
C VAL A 46 -27.01 -8.08 -30.00
N GLY A 47 -27.86 -9.03 -29.56
CA GLY A 47 -28.27 -10.18 -30.37
C GLY A 47 -27.28 -11.35 -30.43
N CYS A 48 -26.25 -11.35 -29.57
CA CYS A 48 -25.23 -12.40 -29.57
C CYS A 48 -25.78 -13.75 -29.12
N LYS A 49 -25.35 -14.85 -29.77
CA LYS A 49 -25.84 -16.20 -29.51
C LYS A 49 -24.70 -17.14 -29.15
N PHE A 50 -24.93 -17.97 -28.13
CA PHE A 50 -24.03 -19.02 -27.66
C PHE A 50 -24.76 -20.36 -27.67
N PRO A 51 -24.99 -20.96 -28.86
CA PRO A 51 -25.88 -22.11 -29.00
C PRO A 51 -25.37 -23.38 -28.29
N ASN A 52 -24.07 -23.45 -27.98
CA ASN A 52 -23.43 -24.64 -27.42
C ASN A 52 -22.87 -24.44 -26.01
N LEU A 53 -22.83 -23.22 -25.49
CA LEU A 53 -22.18 -22.93 -24.21
C LEU A 53 -23.00 -23.52 -23.07
N THR A 54 -22.39 -24.43 -22.31
CA THR A 54 -23.04 -25.19 -21.22
C THR A 54 -22.55 -24.78 -19.84
N THR A 55 -21.26 -24.46 -19.73
CA THR A 55 -20.62 -24.07 -18.46
C THR A 55 -19.60 -22.95 -18.65
N VAL A 56 -19.57 -22.01 -17.71
CA VAL A 56 -18.51 -20.98 -17.63
C VAL A 56 -17.80 -21.05 -16.28
N PHE A 57 -16.49 -21.29 -16.30
CA PHE A 57 -15.61 -21.22 -15.14
C PHE A 57 -15.07 -19.79 -14.97
N GLY A 58 -15.90 -18.91 -14.40
CA GLY A 58 -15.53 -17.54 -14.07
C GLY A 58 -16.69 -16.54 -14.23
N LEU A 59 -16.39 -15.34 -14.71
CA LEU A 59 -17.36 -14.23 -14.77
C LEU A 59 -18.15 -14.27 -16.09
N VAL A 60 -19.47 -14.08 -16.00
CA VAL A 60 -20.33 -13.77 -17.15
C VAL A 60 -20.96 -12.39 -16.94
N SER A 61 -20.72 -11.46 -17.86
CA SER A 61 -21.33 -10.13 -17.91
C SER A 61 -22.11 -9.97 -19.20
N LEU A 62 -23.43 -9.86 -19.10
CA LEU A 62 -24.34 -9.68 -20.21
C LEU A 62 -24.79 -8.23 -20.25
N ASP A 63 -24.00 -7.40 -20.92
CA ASP A 63 -24.15 -5.94 -20.90
C ASP A 63 -25.17 -5.46 -21.96
N ALA A 64 -25.30 -6.18 -23.06
CA ALA A 64 -26.18 -5.83 -24.18
C ALA A 64 -27.45 -6.69 -24.28
N HIS A 65 -28.49 -6.15 -24.92
CA HIS A 65 -29.81 -6.79 -25.05
C HIS A 65 -29.82 -8.01 -25.99
N LYS A 66 -30.82 -8.89 -25.83
CA LYS A 66 -31.10 -10.03 -26.72
C LYS A 66 -29.97 -11.06 -26.83
N ALA A 67 -29.18 -11.25 -25.78
CA ALA A 67 -28.21 -12.33 -25.75
C ALA A 67 -28.92 -13.68 -25.50
N GLU A 68 -28.57 -14.70 -26.28
CA GLU A 68 -29.18 -16.03 -26.20
C GLU A 68 -28.12 -17.07 -25.82
N LEU A 69 -28.28 -17.69 -24.65
CA LEU A 69 -27.40 -18.75 -24.15
C LEU A 69 -28.25 -19.98 -23.78
N PRO A 70 -28.90 -20.62 -24.77
CA PRO A 70 -29.98 -21.57 -24.54
C PRO A 70 -29.56 -22.86 -23.82
N LYS A 71 -28.27 -23.23 -23.86
CA LYS A 71 -27.76 -24.45 -23.21
C LYS A 71 -26.95 -24.19 -21.94
N LEU A 72 -26.79 -22.92 -21.52
CA LEU A 72 -25.97 -22.61 -20.35
C LEU A 72 -26.69 -23.10 -19.10
N THR A 73 -26.11 -24.09 -18.42
CA THR A 73 -26.69 -24.72 -17.23
C THR A 73 -26.06 -24.27 -15.93
N GLU A 74 -24.77 -23.91 -15.96
CA GLU A 74 -23.97 -23.62 -14.77
C GLU A 74 -22.94 -22.52 -15.02
N ILE A 75 -22.80 -21.61 -14.06
CA ILE A 75 -21.73 -20.62 -14.01
C ILE A 75 -20.94 -20.85 -12.73
N GLN A 76 -19.68 -21.28 -12.83
CA GLN A 76 -18.76 -21.41 -11.71
C GLN A 76 -18.04 -20.08 -11.44
N GLY A 77 -18.82 -19.08 -11.06
CA GLY A 77 -18.37 -17.72 -10.79
C GLY A 77 -19.53 -16.74 -10.79
N ASN A 78 -19.26 -15.48 -11.15
CA ASN A 78 -20.24 -14.41 -11.02
C ASN A 78 -21.07 -14.25 -12.30
N LEU A 79 -22.34 -13.86 -12.15
CA LEU A 79 -23.22 -13.46 -13.25
C LEU A 79 -23.70 -12.02 -13.05
N ASN A 80 -23.43 -11.16 -14.03
CA ASN A 80 -23.97 -9.81 -14.11
C ASN A 80 -24.85 -9.68 -15.35
N ILE A 81 -26.09 -9.21 -15.17
CA ILE A 81 -27.02 -8.94 -16.26
C ILE A 81 -27.38 -7.46 -16.27
N HIS A 82 -26.95 -6.75 -17.31
CA HIS A 82 -27.37 -5.38 -17.60
C HIS A 82 -28.28 -5.27 -18.83
N GLY A 83 -28.28 -6.24 -19.74
CA GLY A 83 -29.17 -6.26 -20.91
C GLY A 83 -30.62 -6.65 -20.59
N ASN A 84 -31.51 -6.40 -21.56
CA ASN A 84 -32.92 -6.84 -21.57
C ASN A 84 -33.08 -8.00 -22.55
N ASP A 85 -34.19 -8.74 -22.45
CA ASP A 85 -34.54 -9.84 -23.38
C ASP A 85 -33.45 -10.93 -23.46
N ILE A 86 -32.76 -11.18 -22.36
CA ILE A 86 -31.71 -12.21 -22.26
C ILE A 86 -32.38 -13.58 -22.10
N LEU A 87 -31.93 -14.59 -22.86
CA LEU A 87 -32.44 -15.96 -22.78
C LEU A 87 -31.43 -16.89 -22.12
N LEU A 88 -31.77 -17.32 -20.90
CA LEU A 88 -31.01 -18.27 -20.07
C LEU A 88 -31.95 -19.40 -19.55
N PRO A 89 -32.66 -20.13 -20.43
CA PRO A 89 -33.73 -21.03 -20.03
C PRO A 89 -33.25 -22.24 -19.21
N GLU A 90 -32.02 -22.68 -19.45
CA GLU A 90 -31.43 -23.87 -18.82
C GLU A 90 -30.56 -23.56 -17.60
N LEU A 91 -30.32 -22.27 -17.31
CA LEU A 91 -29.42 -21.88 -16.22
C LEU A 91 -30.02 -22.30 -14.88
N SER A 92 -29.34 -23.22 -14.22
CA SER A 92 -29.79 -23.82 -12.97
C SER A 92 -28.93 -23.46 -11.77
N LYS A 93 -27.65 -23.15 -11.99
CA LYS A 93 -26.66 -22.91 -10.94
C LYS A 93 -25.76 -21.70 -11.24
N ILE A 94 -25.60 -20.85 -10.23
CA ILE A 94 -24.62 -19.76 -10.21
C ILE A 94 -23.78 -19.93 -8.94
N LEU A 95 -22.52 -20.32 -9.08
CA LEU A 95 -21.62 -20.61 -7.97
C LEU A 95 -20.76 -19.39 -7.61
N GLY A 96 -21.41 -18.23 -7.52
CA GLY A 96 -20.83 -16.93 -7.21
C GLY A 96 -21.90 -15.85 -7.04
N ASP A 97 -21.51 -14.58 -7.13
CA ASP A 97 -22.44 -13.45 -7.00
C ASP A 97 -23.33 -13.32 -8.24
N PHE A 98 -24.61 -13.01 -8.03
CA PHE A 98 -25.59 -12.73 -9.07
C PHE A 98 -26.08 -11.28 -8.97
N LYS A 99 -25.87 -10.49 -10.02
CA LYS A 99 -26.41 -9.14 -10.14
C LYS A 99 -27.27 -9.03 -11.37
N GLN A 100 -28.44 -8.47 -11.18
CA GLN A 100 -29.39 -8.22 -12.26
C GLN A 100 -29.87 -6.78 -12.16
N HIS A 101 -29.73 -6.04 -13.27
CA HIS A 101 -30.21 -4.66 -13.38
C HIS A 101 -31.55 -4.56 -14.09
N HIS A 102 -31.92 -5.57 -14.90
CA HIS A 102 -33.20 -5.63 -15.60
C HIS A 102 -33.88 -6.99 -15.43
N PRO A 103 -35.21 -7.07 -15.34
CA PRO A 103 -35.95 -8.33 -15.20
C PRO A 103 -35.61 -9.35 -16.30
N VAL A 104 -35.07 -10.51 -15.92
CA VAL A 104 -34.84 -11.67 -16.79
C VAL A 104 -35.47 -12.90 -16.13
N GLU A 105 -36.15 -13.71 -16.93
CA GLU A 105 -36.73 -14.97 -16.47
C GLU A 105 -35.66 -16.06 -16.43
N LEU A 106 -35.47 -16.65 -15.25
CA LEU A 106 -34.54 -17.75 -15.01
C LEU A 106 -35.34 -18.95 -14.45
N PRO A 107 -36.11 -19.66 -15.30
CA PRO A 107 -37.13 -20.60 -14.85
C PRO A 107 -36.56 -21.84 -14.17
N LYS A 108 -35.31 -22.21 -14.47
CA LYS A 108 -34.62 -23.38 -13.92
C LYS A 108 -33.60 -23.05 -12.84
N LEU A 109 -33.40 -21.77 -12.51
CA LEU A 109 -32.42 -21.35 -11.50
C LEU A 109 -32.85 -21.85 -10.13
N LYS A 110 -31.96 -22.62 -9.49
CA LYS A 110 -32.19 -23.25 -8.19
C LYS A 110 -31.14 -22.83 -7.16
N ILE A 111 -29.90 -22.65 -7.59
CA ILE A 111 -28.76 -22.43 -6.69
C ILE A 111 -28.03 -21.15 -7.06
N ILE A 112 -27.88 -20.26 -6.07
CA ILE A 112 -26.94 -19.14 -6.07
C ILE A 112 -26.14 -19.23 -4.77
N THR A 113 -24.82 -19.36 -4.86
CA THR A 113 -23.96 -19.50 -3.67
C THR A 113 -23.41 -18.16 -3.14
N GLY A 114 -23.34 -17.13 -3.99
CA GLY A 114 -22.92 -15.78 -3.61
C GLY A 114 -24.08 -14.83 -3.30
N LYS A 115 -23.78 -13.52 -3.29
CA LYS A 115 -24.77 -12.46 -3.06
C LYS A 115 -25.68 -12.32 -4.28
N SER A 116 -26.98 -12.15 -4.04
CA SER A 116 -27.97 -11.83 -5.07
C SER A 116 -28.68 -10.53 -4.75
N ASN A 117 -28.85 -9.65 -5.74
CA ASN A 117 -29.72 -8.47 -5.63
C ASN A 117 -31.16 -8.74 -6.09
N VAL A 118 -31.51 -9.99 -6.43
CA VAL A 118 -32.83 -10.40 -6.90
C VAL A 118 -33.47 -11.39 -5.92
N PRO A 119 -34.77 -11.25 -5.58
CA PRO A 119 -35.48 -12.14 -4.65
C PRO A 119 -35.76 -13.59 -5.13
N LYS A 120 -34.98 -14.18 -6.05
CA LYS A 120 -35.23 -15.54 -6.58
C LYS A 120 -34.06 -16.49 -6.34
N SER A 121 -34.40 -17.67 -5.80
CA SER A 121 -33.59 -18.87 -5.48
C SER A 121 -32.16 -18.64 -4.94
N CYS A 122 -32.05 -18.41 -3.63
CA CYS A 122 -30.80 -18.64 -2.89
C CYS A 122 -30.73 -20.10 -2.42
N ILE A 123 -29.55 -20.58 -2.00
CA ILE A 123 -29.43 -21.83 -1.22
C ILE A 123 -30.55 -21.87 -0.17
N PRO A 124 -31.36 -22.95 -0.10
CA PRO A 124 -32.49 -23.01 0.81
C PRO A 124 -32.06 -22.72 2.26
N LYS A 125 -32.67 -21.72 2.92
CA LYS A 125 -32.30 -21.31 4.29
C LYS A 125 -32.47 -22.42 5.34
N LYS A 126 -33.27 -23.45 5.02
CA LYS A 126 -33.54 -24.56 5.93
C LYS A 126 -32.33 -25.50 5.96
N TRP A 127 -31.84 -25.80 7.16
CA TRP A 127 -30.80 -26.79 7.36
C TRP A 127 -31.35 -28.21 7.10
N GLN A 128 -30.57 -29.01 6.37
CA GLN A 128 -30.75 -30.45 6.27
C GLN A 128 -30.08 -31.10 7.48
N ARG A 129 -30.86 -31.57 8.45
CA ARG A 129 -30.32 -32.12 9.71
C ARG A 129 -30.12 -33.63 9.59
N VAL A 130 -28.96 -34.12 10.02
CA VAL A 130 -28.55 -35.53 10.00
C VAL A 130 -28.25 -35.97 11.43
N LEU A 131 -28.99 -36.97 11.89
CA LEU A 131 -28.81 -37.60 13.21
C LEU A 131 -28.36 -39.06 13.07
N PHE A 132 -28.53 -39.67 11.90
CA PHE A 132 -28.14 -41.04 11.59
C PHE A 132 -27.69 -41.16 10.13
N GLN A 133 -26.90 -42.19 9.80
CA GLN A 133 -26.45 -42.45 8.43
C GLN A 133 -27.60 -42.52 7.41
N LYS A 134 -28.74 -43.13 7.79
CA LYS A 134 -29.93 -43.22 6.93
C LYS A 134 -30.48 -41.86 6.49
N ASP A 135 -30.36 -40.83 7.33
CA ASP A 135 -30.83 -39.48 7.00
C ASP A 135 -29.94 -38.91 5.89
N LEU A 136 -28.62 -39.15 6.01
CA LEU A 136 -27.65 -38.74 5.01
C LEU A 136 -27.83 -39.50 3.70
N ASP A 137 -28.01 -40.82 3.75
CA ASP A 137 -28.21 -41.65 2.55
C ASP A 137 -29.43 -41.21 1.72
N ILE A 138 -30.50 -40.70 2.36
CA ILE A 138 -31.66 -40.11 1.68
C ILE A 138 -31.30 -38.76 1.04
N LEU A 139 -30.59 -37.90 1.77
CA LEU A 139 -30.20 -36.58 1.28
C LEU A 139 -29.21 -36.66 0.10
N GLU A 140 -28.33 -37.66 0.09
CA GLU A 140 -27.36 -37.89 -1.00
C GLU A 140 -28.02 -38.32 -2.33
N GLN A 141 -29.31 -38.65 -2.35
CA GLN A 141 -30.07 -38.86 -3.59
C GLN A 141 -30.34 -37.54 -4.35
N GLY A 142 -30.20 -36.40 -3.66
CA GLY A 142 -30.37 -35.07 -4.24
C GLY A 142 -29.16 -34.16 -4.02
N GLU A 143 -29.37 -32.86 -4.17
CA GLU A 143 -28.33 -31.85 -3.92
C GLU A 143 -28.26 -31.52 -2.43
N LEU A 144 -27.04 -31.47 -1.89
CA LEU A 144 -26.79 -31.13 -0.49
C LEU A 144 -26.63 -29.61 -0.31
N TYR A 145 -27.41 -29.05 0.59
CA TYR A 145 -27.40 -27.63 0.95
C TYR A 145 -27.59 -27.46 2.45
N ASN A 146 -26.80 -26.59 3.08
CA ASN A 146 -26.90 -26.26 4.52
C ASN A 146 -27.05 -27.53 5.39
N LEU A 147 -26.02 -28.37 5.41
CA LEU A 147 -26.03 -29.66 6.08
C LEU A 147 -25.59 -29.52 7.54
N SER A 148 -26.41 -29.96 8.50
CA SER A 148 -26.06 -30.03 9.93
C SER A 148 -25.98 -31.48 10.37
N ILE A 149 -24.77 -31.97 10.66
CA ILE A 149 -24.52 -33.34 11.14
C ILE A 149 -24.27 -33.28 12.64
N GLU A 150 -25.13 -33.94 13.42
CA GLU A 150 -25.18 -33.76 14.87
C GLU A 150 -25.16 -35.09 15.61
N ASN A 151 -24.28 -35.22 16.60
CA ASN A 151 -24.23 -36.33 17.57
C ASN A 151 -24.23 -37.74 16.95
N CYS A 152 -23.61 -37.90 15.77
CA CYS A 152 -23.61 -39.17 15.04
C CYS A 152 -22.29 -39.42 14.31
N ASN A 153 -22.12 -40.66 13.86
CA ASN A 153 -20.99 -41.07 13.03
C ASN A 153 -21.51 -41.41 11.64
N VAL A 154 -21.06 -40.68 10.63
CA VAL A 154 -21.55 -40.83 9.26
C VAL A 154 -20.43 -40.76 8.21
N THR A 155 -20.68 -41.35 7.05
CA THR A 155 -19.85 -41.22 5.84
C THR A 155 -20.62 -40.42 4.80
N LEU A 156 -20.08 -39.26 4.44
CA LEU A 156 -20.55 -38.38 3.37
C LEU A 156 -19.80 -38.71 2.08
N ARG A 157 -20.50 -39.27 1.10
CA ARG A 157 -19.98 -39.71 -0.20
C ARG A 157 -20.11 -38.64 -1.28
N SER A 158 -20.89 -37.59 -1.06
CA SER A 158 -21.00 -36.46 -1.98
C SER A 158 -19.65 -35.77 -2.24
N HIS A 159 -19.48 -35.29 -3.48
CA HIS A 159 -18.31 -34.53 -3.90
C HIS A 159 -18.43 -33.03 -3.56
N VAL A 160 -19.66 -32.52 -3.42
CA VAL A 160 -19.95 -31.09 -3.28
C VAL A 160 -21.04 -30.85 -2.24
N ILE A 161 -20.90 -29.76 -1.48
CA ILE A 161 -21.98 -29.16 -0.69
C ILE A 161 -22.19 -27.74 -1.20
N TYR A 162 -23.41 -27.43 -1.68
CA TYR A 162 -23.73 -26.13 -2.27
C TYR A 162 -23.99 -25.03 -1.23
N GLY A 163 -24.10 -25.37 0.05
CA GLY A 163 -24.27 -24.41 1.15
C GLY A 163 -23.30 -24.66 2.30
N ASN A 164 -23.75 -24.34 3.50
CA ASN A 164 -22.94 -24.48 4.70
C ASN A 164 -22.86 -25.95 5.15
N LEU A 165 -21.77 -26.33 5.80
CA LEU A 165 -21.62 -27.59 6.50
C LEU A 165 -21.35 -27.31 7.98
N LYS A 166 -22.25 -27.75 8.85
CA LYS A 166 -22.09 -27.70 10.30
C LYS A 166 -21.95 -29.11 10.84
N THR A 167 -20.96 -29.31 11.70
CA THR A 167 -20.69 -30.58 12.37
C THR A 167 -20.65 -30.35 13.87
N ILE A 168 -21.52 -31.03 14.63
CA ILE A 168 -21.68 -30.83 16.08
C ILE A 168 -21.54 -32.19 16.78
N ASN A 169 -20.45 -32.37 17.54
CA ASN A 169 -20.15 -33.61 18.27
C ASN A 169 -20.31 -34.88 17.41
N ALA A 170 -19.94 -34.81 16.13
CA ALA A 170 -20.11 -35.86 15.15
C ALA A 170 -18.75 -36.32 14.62
N LYS A 171 -18.62 -37.61 14.26
CA LYS A 171 -17.51 -38.09 13.43
C LYS A 171 -17.97 -38.17 11.99
N VAL A 172 -17.33 -37.41 11.10
CA VAL A 172 -17.72 -37.36 9.68
C VAL A 172 -16.55 -37.78 8.81
N ASN A 173 -16.75 -38.84 8.03
CA ASN A 173 -15.81 -39.27 7.01
C ASN A 173 -16.31 -38.81 5.63
N CYS A 174 -15.50 -38.05 4.91
CA CYS A 174 -15.81 -37.42 3.63
C CYS A 174 -14.79 -37.88 2.56
N PRO A 175 -14.80 -39.15 2.13
CA PRO A 175 -13.76 -39.69 1.24
C PRO A 175 -13.70 -39.02 -0.15
N ASN A 176 -14.81 -38.43 -0.60
CA ASN A 176 -14.95 -37.85 -1.94
C ASN A 176 -15.22 -36.35 -1.95
N LEU A 177 -15.46 -35.73 -0.79
CA LEU A 177 -15.81 -34.31 -0.74
C LEU A 177 -14.64 -33.47 -1.24
N GLU A 178 -14.86 -32.70 -2.31
CA GLU A 178 -13.87 -31.82 -2.92
C GLU A 178 -14.14 -30.34 -2.63
N THR A 179 -15.42 -29.94 -2.52
CA THR A 179 -15.80 -28.52 -2.43
C THR A 179 -16.96 -28.27 -1.47
N ILE A 180 -16.81 -27.23 -0.64
CA ILE A 180 -17.91 -26.62 0.15
C ILE A 180 -18.09 -25.18 -0.34
N TYR A 181 -19.26 -24.86 -0.91
CA TYR A 181 -19.54 -23.52 -1.43
C TYR A 181 -19.94 -22.51 -0.35
N GLY A 182 -20.37 -22.97 0.83
CA GLY A 182 -20.66 -22.12 1.99
C GLY A 182 -19.58 -22.18 3.06
N ASP A 183 -20.00 -21.88 4.29
CA ASP A 183 -19.16 -21.94 5.48
C ASP A 183 -19.05 -23.38 6.02
N PHE A 184 -17.89 -23.72 6.59
CA PHE A 184 -17.68 -24.94 7.35
C PHE A 184 -17.53 -24.61 8.83
N THR A 185 -18.38 -25.20 9.68
CA THR A 185 -18.33 -25.05 11.13
C THR A 185 -18.17 -26.41 11.81
N LEU A 186 -17.21 -26.49 12.73
CA LEU A 186 -16.96 -27.67 13.54
C LEU A 186 -17.00 -27.32 15.03
N GLU A 187 -17.98 -27.90 15.72
CA GLU A 187 -18.24 -27.72 17.15
C GLU A 187 -18.10 -29.06 17.88
N ILE A 188 -17.11 -29.18 18.77
CA ILE A 188 -16.89 -30.37 19.59
C ILE A 188 -16.77 -29.97 21.05
N SER A 189 -17.64 -30.52 21.89
CA SER A 189 -17.72 -30.22 23.32
C SER A 189 -17.82 -31.49 24.15
N ASP A 190 -17.02 -31.57 25.22
CA ASP A 190 -17.08 -32.67 26.19
C ASP A 190 -18.37 -32.66 27.02
N LYS A 191 -19.16 -31.57 27.00
CA LYS A 191 -20.40 -31.45 27.79
C LYS A 191 -21.59 -32.25 27.23
N PHE A 192 -21.47 -32.82 26.03
CA PHE A 192 -22.58 -33.47 25.32
C PHE A 192 -22.39 -34.98 25.10
N SER A 193 -21.51 -35.64 25.84
CA SER A 193 -21.19 -37.04 25.56
C SER A 193 -22.09 -38.05 26.27
N ASN A 194 -23.00 -38.68 25.52
CA ASN A 194 -23.13 -40.15 25.55
C ASN A 194 -21.96 -40.83 24.77
N TYR A 195 -21.08 -40.01 24.20
CA TYR A 195 -19.89 -40.39 23.45
C TYR A 195 -18.68 -40.55 24.38
N THR A 196 -18.53 -41.70 25.02
CA THR A 196 -17.27 -42.10 25.67
C THR A 196 -16.20 -42.33 24.62
N ALA A 197 -15.63 -41.26 24.07
CA ALA A 197 -14.32 -41.35 23.42
C ALA A 197 -13.31 -41.71 24.51
N LYS A 198 -12.50 -42.74 24.28
CA LYS A 198 -11.39 -43.09 25.16
C LYS A 198 -10.58 -41.83 25.51
N PRO A 199 -10.22 -41.62 26.78
CA PRO A 199 -9.41 -40.47 27.19
C PRO A 199 -8.01 -40.59 26.57
N SER A 200 -7.34 -39.43 26.46
CA SER A 200 -5.95 -39.20 26.00
C SER A 200 -5.70 -39.15 24.50
N LEU A 201 -5.99 -38.00 23.88
CA LEU A 201 -5.24 -37.51 22.72
C LEU A 201 -4.58 -36.20 23.11
N ASN A 202 -3.25 -36.17 23.22
CA ASN A 202 -2.51 -34.92 23.41
C ASN A 202 -2.26 -34.26 22.04
N PHE A 203 -1.93 -32.97 22.03
CA PHE A 203 -1.64 -32.22 20.80
C PHE A 203 -0.47 -32.81 20.01
N ASP A 204 0.51 -33.37 20.72
CA ASP A 204 1.71 -33.98 20.15
C ASP A 204 1.39 -35.29 19.38
N ASP A 205 0.30 -35.99 19.73
CA ASP A 205 -0.20 -37.16 18.99
C ASP A 205 -0.81 -36.77 17.63
N ILE A 206 -1.22 -35.51 17.51
CA ILE A 206 -1.83 -34.95 16.30
C ILE A 206 -0.79 -34.36 15.36
N GLU A 207 0.28 -33.75 15.89
CA GLU A 207 1.46 -33.41 15.09
C GLU A 207 2.16 -34.66 14.53
N SER A 208 2.14 -35.78 15.26
CA SER A 208 2.75 -37.05 14.81
C SER A 208 1.83 -37.95 13.97
N GLY A 209 0.59 -37.53 13.68
CA GLY A 209 -0.33 -38.26 12.80
C GLY A 209 -0.92 -39.55 13.38
N LYS A 210 -0.86 -39.76 14.70
CA LYS A 210 -1.27 -41.01 15.38
C LYS A 210 -2.75 -41.06 15.78
N ALA A 211 -3.52 -40.01 15.53
CA ALA A 211 -4.89 -39.84 15.99
C ALA A 211 -5.92 -39.83 14.84
N ALA A 212 -7.02 -40.57 14.98
CA ALA A 212 -8.15 -40.49 14.05
C ALA A 212 -8.87 -39.13 14.19
N SER A 213 -9.07 -38.43 13.07
CA SER A 213 -9.73 -37.12 13.09
C SER A 213 -11.24 -37.27 13.27
N LEU A 214 -11.87 -36.27 13.89
CA LEU A 214 -13.33 -36.19 13.96
C LEU A 214 -13.95 -35.74 12.63
N PHE A 215 -13.13 -35.16 11.75
CA PHE A 215 -13.49 -34.82 10.38
C PHE A 215 -12.37 -35.28 9.45
N GLU A 216 -12.65 -36.24 8.57
CA GLU A 216 -11.70 -36.77 7.60
C GLU A 216 -12.14 -36.39 6.19
N SER A 217 -11.36 -35.57 5.49
CA SER A 217 -11.72 -35.05 4.16
C SER A 217 -10.53 -35.08 3.20
N PRO A 218 -9.97 -36.26 2.87
CA PRO A 218 -8.68 -36.37 2.20
C PRO A 218 -8.62 -35.68 0.83
N LYS A 219 -9.77 -35.53 0.15
CA LYS A 219 -9.89 -34.90 -1.17
C LYS A 219 -10.44 -33.47 -1.14
N LEU A 220 -10.69 -32.88 0.03
CA LEU A 220 -11.27 -31.55 0.12
C LEU A 220 -10.24 -30.52 -0.36
N LYS A 221 -10.57 -29.85 -1.47
CA LYS A 221 -9.73 -28.84 -2.11
C LYS A 221 -10.12 -27.45 -1.61
N THR A 222 -11.41 -27.11 -1.62
CA THR A 222 -11.83 -25.72 -1.45
C THR A 222 -13.03 -25.56 -0.51
N ILE A 223 -12.92 -24.60 0.40
CA ILE A 223 -14.05 -23.99 1.12
C ILE A 223 -14.19 -22.55 0.62
N HIS A 224 -15.30 -22.23 -0.03
CA HIS A 224 -15.54 -20.88 -0.56
C HIS A 224 -15.91 -19.88 0.53
N GLY A 225 -16.54 -20.32 1.62
CA GLY A 225 -16.86 -19.50 2.78
C GLY A 225 -15.74 -19.45 3.82
N SER A 226 -16.17 -19.32 5.07
CA SER A 226 -15.35 -19.35 6.27
C SER A 226 -15.21 -20.78 6.81
N CYS A 227 -14.11 -21.07 7.50
CA CYS A 227 -13.92 -22.26 8.31
C CYS A 227 -13.82 -21.86 9.78
N GLU A 228 -14.81 -22.23 10.58
CA GLU A 228 -14.88 -21.90 12.01
C GLU A 228 -14.77 -23.15 12.87
N ILE A 229 -13.84 -23.14 13.83
CA ILE A 229 -13.53 -24.28 14.68
C ILE A 229 -13.67 -23.88 16.15
N ASN A 230 -14.47 -24.66 16.86
CA ASN A 230 -14.65 -24.57 18.30
C ASN A 230 -14.62 -25.97 18.89
N THR A 231 -13.47 -26.38 19.42
CA THR A 231 -13.26 -27.75 19.87
C THR A 231 -12.54 -27.81 21.22
N THR A 232 -12.91 -28.77 22.07
CA THR A 232 -12.11 -29.13 23.25
C THR A 232 -11.00 -30.16 22.93
N LYS A 233 -11.10 -30.83 21.79
CA LYS A 233 -10.16 -31.87 21.32
C LYS A 233 -9.33 -31.36 20.15
N PRO A 234 -8.05 -31.75 20.01
CA PRO A 234 -7.30 -31.34 18.84
C PRO A 234 -7.82 -32.05 17.58
N ILE A 235 -7.77 -31.38 16.43
CA ILE A 235 -8.33 -31.87 15.16
C ILE A 235 -7.41 -31.61 13.98
N ASN A 236 -7.53 -32.45 12.94
CA ASN A 236 -6.87 -32.29 11.65
C ASN A 236 -7.93 -31.99 10.58
N ILE A 237 -7.66 -31.01 9.72
CA ILE A 237 -8.48 -30.73 8.54
C ILE A 237 -7.56 -30.73 7.32
N ASP A 238 -7.94 -31.54 6.34
CA ASP A 238 -7.27 -31.58 5.05
C ASP A 238 -8.08 -30.74 4.09
N VAL A 239 -7.67 -29.49 3.90
CA VAL A 239 -8.23 -28.56 2.91
C VAL A 239 -7.09 -27.79 2.27
N GLU A 240 -7.14 -27.55 0.95
CA GLU A 240 -6.10 -26.81 0.24
C GLU A 240 -6.34 -25.30 0.28
N ASN A 241 -7.59 -24.85 0.15
CA ASN A 241 -7.95 -23.44 0.03
C ASN A 241 -9.18 -23.08 0.87
N VAL A 242 -9.11 -21.96 1.60
CA VAL A 242 -10.26 -21.36 2.29
C VAL A 242 -10.39 -19.88 1.91
N ASN A 243 -11.38 -19.53 1.10
CA ASN A 243 -11.40 -18.23 0.42
C ASN A 243 -11.68 -17.04 1.35
N ASP A 244 -12.56 -17.16 2.35
CA ASP A 244 -12.89 -16.03 3.22
C ASP A 244 -12.02 -15.94 4.47
N ARG A 245 -12.21 -16.82 5.45
CA ARG A 245 -11.41 -16.86 6.67
C ARG A 245 -11.35 -18.24 7.31
N ILE A 246 -10.28 -18.49 8.05
CA ILE A 246 -10.18 -19.57 9.03
C ILE A 246 -10.14 -18.93 10.40
N GLU A 247 -11.00 -19.39 11.31
CA GLU A 247 -11.08 -18.90 12.67
C GLU A 247 -11.12 -20.05 13.68
N ILE A 248 -10.11 -20.09 14.57
CA ILE A 248 -10.15 -20.97 15.75
C ILE A 248 -10.66 -20.14 16.91
N GLN A 249 -11.90 -20.39 17.32
CA GLN A 249 -12.51 -19.75 18.48
C GLN A 249 -11.98 -20.35 19.78
N LYS A 250 -11.84 -21.69 19.80
CA LYS A 250 -11.31 -22.44 20.93
C LYS A 250 -10.68 -23.74 20.47
N GLY A 251 -9.59 -24.12 21.13
CA GLY A 251 -8.99 -25.43 20.99
C GLY A 251 -7.75 -25.43 20.15
N LYS A 252 -7.51 -26.55 19.48
CA LYS A 252 -6.26 -26.84 18.79
C LYS A 252 -6.57 -27.46 17.43
N ALA A 253 -6.07 -26.89 16.34
CA ALA A 253 -6.33 -27.38 14.98
C ALA A 253 -5.07 -27.41 14.13
N SER A 254 -4.98 -28.40 13.25
CA SER A 254 -3.94 -28.51 12.23
C SER A 254 -4.56 -28.57 10.85
N PHE A 255 -4.03 -27.78 9.92
CA PHE A 255 -4.40 -27.73 8.52
C PHE A 255 -3.22 -28.22 7.68
N ARG A 256 -3.23 -29.51 7.34
CA ARG A 256 -2.04 -30.18 6.79
C ARG A 256 -1.76 -29.83 5.32
N LYS A 257 -2.82 -29.53 4.57
CA LYS A 257 -2.76 -29.25 3.12
C LYS A 257 -3.03 -27.80 2.74
N LEU A 258 -3.29 -26.92 3.72
CA LEU A 258 -3.73 -25.56 3.45
C LEU A 258 -2.61 -24.78 2.76
N LEU A 259 -2.84 -24.36 1.53
CA LEU A 259 -1.91 -23.59 0.72
C LEU A 259 -2.21 -22.09 0.78
N LYS A 260 -3.50 -21.73 0.81
CA LYS A 260 -3.96 -20.33 0.75
C LYS A 260 -5.23 -20.10 1.57
N THR A 261 -5.32 -18.93 2.18
CA THR A 261 -6.57 -18.46 2.78
C THR A 261 -6.81 -16.96 2.63
N GLY A 262 -8.06 -16.52 2.82
CA GLY A 262 -8.39 -15.12 2.97
C GLY A 262 -7.81 -14.53 4.27
N ALA A 263 -8.47 -14.77 5.39
CA ALA A 263 -8.00 -14.38 6.72
C ALA A 263 -7.68 -15.59 7.60
N LEU A 264 -6.71 -15.42 8.50
CA LEU A 264 -6.30 -16.41 9.50
C LEU A 264 -6.46 -15.79 10.88
N ILE A 265 -7.32 -16.35 11.72
CA ILE A 265 -7.65 -15.79 13.04
C ILE A 265 -7.52 -16.89 14.10
N VAL A 266 -6.63 -16.68 15.07
CA VAL A 266 -6.47 -17.56 16.22
C VAL A 266 -6.88 -16.81 17.48
N ARG A 267 -8.00 -17.22 18.09
CA ARG A 267 -8.51 -16.61 19.32
C ARG A 267 -7.80 -17.15 20.56
N GLU A 268 -8.07 -16.50 21.69
CA GLU A 268 -7.35 -16.65 22.95
C GLU A 268 -7.14 -18.12 23.36
N LYS A 269 -5.91 -18.42 23.83
CA LYS A 269 -5.50 -19.76 24.28
C LYS A 269 -5.63 -20.89 23.25
N SER A 270 -5.90 -20.57 21.99
CA SER A 270 -6.05 -21.54 20.91
C SER A 270 -4.74 -21.75 20.15
N LYS A 271 -4.58 -22.93 19.54
CA LYS A 271 -3.38 -23.27 18.77
C LYS A 271 -3.74 -23.65 17.34
N MET A 272 -2.97 -23.17 16.39
CA MET A 272 -3.10 -23.53 14.97
C MET A 272 -1.75 -23.92 14.38
N VAL A 273 -1.73 -24.99 13.60
CA VAL A 273 -0.59 -25.38 12.74
C VAL A 273 -1.06 -25.43 11.29
N CYS A 274 -0.40 -24.72 10.40
CA CYS A 274 -0.68 -24.70 8.97
C CYS A 274 0.63 -24.52 8.18
N ASP A 275 1.58 -25.44 8.39
CA ASP A 275 2.96 -25.29 7.88
C ASP A 275 3.07 -25.29 6.34
N ALA A 276 2.05 -25.80 5.62
CA ALA A 276 1.97 -25.73 4.15
C ALA A 276 1.45 -24.38 3.63
N LEU A 277 0.91 -23.51 4.50
CA LEU A 277 0.31 -22.24 4.11
C LEU A 277 1.38 -21.33 3.52
N THR A 278 1.13 -20.84 2.31
CA THR A 278 2.08 -20.00 1.56
C THR A 278 1.69 -18.52 1.59
N GLU A 279 0.39 -18.22 1.54
CA GLU A 279 -0.11 -16.84 1.58
C GLU A 279 -1.48 -16.65 2.25
N THR A 280 -1.68 -15.45 2.80
CA THR A 280 -3.00 -14.93 3.21
C THR A 280 -3.37 -13.69 2.39
N THR A 281 -4.58 -13.62 1.84
CA THR A 281 -4.96 -12.48 0.96
C THR A 281 -5.53 -11.29 1.72
N LYS A 282 -6.06 -11.51 2.94
CA LYS A 282 -6.66 -10.49 3.80
C LYS A 282 -5.80 -10.26 5.03
N LYS A 283 -5.98 -11.02 6.11
CA LYS A 283 -5.31 -10.71 7.38
C LYS A 283 -4.85 -11.93 8.13
N LEU A 284 -3.82 -11.78 8.96
CA LEU A 284 -3.41 -12.75 9.96
C LEU A 284 -3.55 -12.08 11.33
N VAL A 285 -4.30 -12.69 12.24
CA VAL A 285 -4.52 -12.17 13.60
C VAL A 285 -4.35 -13.26 14.63
N THR A 286 -3.48 -13.05 15.61
CA THR A 286 -3.34 -13.91 16.79
C THR A 286 -3.69 -13.13 18.05
N HIS A 287 -4.52 -13.71 18.92
CA HIS A 287 -4.88 -13.16 20.22
C HIS A 287 -3.91 -13.63 21.31
N GLN A 288 -4.15 -13.21 22.56
CA GLN A 288 -3.31 -13.52 23.72
C GLN A 288 -3.25 -15.02 24.01
N GLU A 289 -2.07 -15.48 24.43
CA GLU A 289 -1.78 -16.89 24.78
C GLU A 289 -2.10 -17.91 23.67
N SER A 290 -2.30 -17.43 22.45
CA SER A 290 -2.48 -18.27 21.27
C SER A 290 -1.13 -18.73 20.72
N TYR A 291 -1.16 -19.72 19.84
CA TYR A 291 0.00 -20.17 19.09
C TYR A 291 -0.36 -20.38 17.63
N LEU A 292 0.51 -19.92 16.73
CA LEU A 292 0.40 -20.16 15.30
C LEU A 292 1.75 -20.63 14.74
N SER A 293 1.77 -21.76 14.05
CA SER A 293 2.89 -22.20 13.19
C SER A 293 2.46 -22.17 11.73
N ALA A 294 3.19 -21.45 10.89
CA ALA A 294 2.99 -21.42 9.44
C ALA A 294 4.35 -21.27 8.74
N LYS A 295 5.14 -22.36 8.74
CA LYS A 295 6.54 -22.32 8.30
C LYS A 295 6.75 -21.92 6.85
N SER A 296 5.84 -22.24 5.95
CA SER A 296 5.95 -21.88 4.52
C SER A 296 5.35 -20.52 4.17
N LEU A 297 4.80 -19.79 5.15
CA LEU A 297 4.11 -18.53 4.90
C LEU A 297 5.12 -17.46 4.49
N TYR A 298 5.04 -16.99 3.24
CA TYR A 298 5.93 -15.95 2.73
C TYR A 298 5.23 -14.60 2.51
N LYS A 299 3.89 -14.56 2.48
CA LYS A 299 3.12 -13.33 2.18
C LYS A 299 1.84 -13.15 2.99
N ILE A 300 1.60 -11.93 3.45
CA ILE A 300 0.34 -11.46 4.05
C ILE A 300 -0.18 -10.26 3.27
N GLY A 301 -1.48 -10.26 2.97
CA GLY A 301 -2.15 -9.21 2.19
C GLY A 301 -2.30 -7.89 2.97
N LYS A 302 -3.45 -7.67 3.61
CA LYS A 302 -3.86 -6.37 4.15
C LYS A 302 -3.40 -6.05 5.57
N HIS A 303 -3.32 -7.03 6.47
CA HIS A 303 -3.02 -6.75 7.88
C HIS A 303 -2.42 -7.96 8.61
N CYS A 304 -1.38 -7.71 9.41
CA CYS A 304 -0.79 -8.67 10.32
C CYS A 304 -0.88 -8.12 11.75
N GLY A 305 -1.73 -8.74 12.58
CA GLY A 305 -1.92 -8.38 13.98
C GLY A 305 -1.42 -9.50 14.90
N ILE A 306 -0.43 -9.23 15.73
CA ILE A 306 0.22 -10.26 16.55
C ILE A 306 0.06 -9.92 18.02
N GLY A 307 -0.62 -10.80 18.75
CA GLY A 307 -0.80 -10.69 20.20
C GLY A 307 -0.21 -11.84 21.01
N SER A 308 0.48 -12.77 20.37
CA SER A 308 1.11 -13.92 21.01
C SER A 308 2.27 -14.47 20.17
N LYS A 309 2.83 -15.61 20.61
CA LYS A 309 3.96 -16.26 19.94
C LYS A 309 3.51 -16.86 18.60
N ILE A 310 4.27 -16.56 17.56
CA ILE A 310 4.09 -17.11 16.21
C ILE A 310 5.40 -17.70 15.70
N ASP A 311 5.31 -18.75 14.88
CA ASP A 311 6.44 -19.37 14.17
C ASP A 311 6.21 -19.25 12.65
N ILE A 312 6.77 -18.19 12.05
CA ILE A 312 6.65 -17.84 10.63
C ILE A 312 8.01 -17.43 10.03
N PRO A 313 9.02 -18.33 10.06
CA PRO A 313 10.41 -18.00 9.77
C PRO A 313 10.66 -17.50 8.34
N ASN A 314 9.78 -17.84 7.40
CA ASN A 314 9.93 -17.55 5.97
C ASN A 314 9.08 -16.36 5.48
N LEU A 315 8.46 -15.60 6.39
CA LEU A 315 7.66 -14.43 5.98
C LEU A 315 8.56 -13.38 5.32
N LEU A 316 8.27 -13.04 4.06
CA LEU A 316 9.02 -12.07 3.26
C LEU A 316 8.27 -10.74 3.09
N PHE A 317 6.94 -10.80 2.94
CA PHE A 317 6.13 -9.63 2.56
C PHE A 317 4.88 -9.48 3.44
N ILE A 318 4.64 -8.26 3.90
CA ILE A 318 3.34 -7.81 4.41
C ILE A 318 2.90 -6.65 3.53
N GLN A 319 1.82 -6.79 2.74
CA GLN A 319 1.41 -5.70 1.83
C GLN A 319 0.69 -4.56 2.53
N GLY A 320 0.20 -4.76 3.75
CA GLY A 320 -0.44 -3.73 4.56
C GLY A 320 0.16 -3.60 5.95
N ASP A 321 -0.68 -3.38 6.95
CA ASP A 321 -0.23 -2.96 8.29
C ASP A 321 0.34 -4.14 9.10
N LEU A 322 1.37 -3.86 9.90
CA LEU A 322 1.90 -4.75 10.92
C LEU A 322 1.68 -4.11 12.31
N SER A 323 0.80 -4.72 13.09
CA SER A 323 0.49 -4.32 14.47
C SER A 323 0.95 -5.39 15.45
N LEU A 324 1.80 -5.00 16.39
CA LEU A 324 2.21 -5.84 17.51
C LEU A 324 1.43 -5.38 18.74
N SER A 325 0.50 -6.20 19.24
CA SER A 325 -0.27 -5.84 20.44
C SER A 325 0.53 -6.11 21.72
N GLN A 326 0.86 -5.03 22.43
CA GLN A 326 1.54 -5.03 23.72
C GLN A 326 0.51 -4.88 24.83
N ARG A 327 0.15 -5.99 25.48
CA ARG A 327 -0.69 -5.92 26.71
C ARG A 327 -0.11 -6.64 27.92
N ASN A 328 0.96 -7.43 27.77
CA ASN A 328 1.71 -7.97 28.92
C ASN A 328 3.05 -7.22 29.06
N TYR A 329 2.99 -5.99 29.59
CA TYR A 329 4.11 -5.04 29.76
C TYR A 329 5.28 -5.56 30.63
N ASN A 330 5.16 -6.73 31.25
CA ASN A 330 6.07 -7.16 32.33
C ASN A 330 6.92 -8.39 31.98
N ASP A 331 6.85 -8.94 30.76
CA ASP A 331 7.77 -10.00 30.34
C ASP A 331 8.76 -9.48 29.26
N PRO A 332 9.96 -9.01 29.65
CA PRO A 332 11.01 -8.57 28.73
C PRO A 332 11.53 -9.68 27.79
N LYS A 333 11.01 -10.91 27.87
CA LYS A 333 11.43 -12.05 27.03
C LYS A 333 10.69 -12.17 25.69
N ILE A 334 9.61 -11.43 25.44
CA ILE A 334 8.86 -11.52 24.18
C ILE A 334 9.36 -10.47 23.19
N LYS A 335 10.51 -10.74 22.58
CA LYS A 335 11.00 -10.00 21.41
C LYS A 335 10.49 -10.68 20.14
N HIS A 336 9.68 -9.99 19.35
CA HIS A 336 9.23 -10.45 18.05
C HIS A 336 10.34 -10.27 17.01
N GLU A 337 10.92 -11.37 16.56
CA GLU A 337 11.96 -11.37 15.53
C GLU A 337 11.40 -11.90 14.20
N PHE A 338 11.43 -11.06 13.16
CA PHE A 338 11.05 -11.42 11.80
C PHE A 338 12.30 -11.61 10.93
N LYS A 339 12.87 -12.81 10.99
CA LYS A 339 14.19 -13.15 10.42
C LYS A 339 14.29 -12.96 8.91
N SER A 340 13.18 -13.09 8.19
CA SER A 340 13.15 -13.07 6.72
C SER A 340 12.40 -11.89 6.11
N LEU A 341 11.67 -11.11 6.93
CA LEU A 341 10.79 -10.06 6.42
C LEU A 341 11.60 -8.97 5.72
N LYS A 342 11.26 -8.67 4.47
CA LYS A 342 11.95 -7.69 3.61
C LYS A 342 11.15 -6.43 3.36
N TYR A 343 9.82 -6.52 3.38
CA TYR A 343 8.95 -5.46 2.92
C TYR A 343 7.68 -5.35 3.78
N ILE A 344 7.34 -4.12 4.13
CA ILE A 344 6.07 -3.75 4.77
C ILE A 344 5.41 -2.64 3.95
N GLY A 345 4.21 -2.91 3.42
CA GLY A 345 3.47 -1.96 2.59
C GLY A 345 2.65 -0.94 3.38
N GLY A 346 2.27 -1.25 4.62
CA GLY A 346 1.42 -0.41 5.45
C GLY A 346 2.12 0.15 6.69
N LYS A 347 1.32 0.40 7.72
CA LYS A 347 1.76 0.99 8.99
C LYS A 347 2.52 -0.01 9.86
N ILE A 348 3.58 0.45 10.50
CA ILE A 348 4.33 -0.25 11.55
C ILE A 348 4.73 0.72 12.67
N THR A 349 4.94 0.20 13.87
CA THR A 349 5.64 0.89 14.97
C THR A 349 6.92 0.13 15.30
N PHE A 350 8.07 0.81 15.31
CA PHE A 350 9.30 0.25 15.85
C PHE A 350 9.47 0.61 17.32
N ASP A 351 9.93 -0.38 18.09
CA ASP A 351 10.23 -0.29 19.52
C ASP A 351 11.26 -1.37 19.91
N GLU A 352 11.51 -1.52 21.21
CA GLU A 352 12.51 -2.45 21.77
C GLU A 352 12.11 -3.93 21.65
N PHE A 353 10.83 -4.19 21.38
CA PHE A 353 10.25 -5.55 21.36
C PHE A 353 10.22 -6.15 19.96
N CYS A 354 10.76 -5.47 18.95
CA CYS A 354 10.79 -5.97 17.58
C CYS A 354 12.19 -5.95 16.96
N SER A 355 12.45 -6.88 16.06
CA SER A 355 13.64 -6.89 15.22
C SER A 355 13.33 -7.46 13.84
N PHE A 356 13.90 -6.80 12.84
CA PHE A 356 13.71 -7.03 11.41
C PHE A 356 15.07 -7.08 10.71
N PRO A 357 15.86 -8.17 10.89
CA PRO A 357 17.24 -8.23 10.41
C PRO A 357 17.42 -8.09 8.88
N LYS A 358 16.36 -8.37 8.10
CA LYS A 358 16.36 -8.32 6.64
C LYS A 358 15.38 -7.31 6.03
N LEU A 359 14.75 -6.47 6.85
CA LEU A 359 13.81 -5.48 6.33
C LEU A 359 14.57 -4.44 5.52
N GLU A 360 14.18 -4.28 4.26
CA GLU A 360 14.80 -3.40 3.27
C GLU A 360 13.93 -2.16 3.06
N GLU A 361 12.61 -2.32 3.11
CA GLU A 361 11.67 -1.27 2.72
C GLU A 361 10.38 -1.21 3.59
N VAL A 362 9.97 0.00 3.95
CA VAL A 362 8.64 0.31 4.48
C VAL A 362 7.95 1.31 3.54
N LYS A 363 6.97 0.86 2.77
CA LYS A 363 6.20 1.70 1.83
C LYS A 363 5.06 2.49 2.47
N GLY A 364 4.72 2.16 3.71
CA GLY A 364 3.73 2.89 4.48
C GLY A 364 4.36 3.75 5.57
N VAL A 365 3.67 3.80 6.69
CA VAL A 365 4.02 4.63 7.84
C VAL A 365 4.88 3.86 8.84
N CYS A 366 6.07 4.36 9.14
CA CYS A 366 6.91 3.88 10.25
C CYS A 366 6.82 4.86 11.43
N ASN A 367 6.25 4.42 12.55
CA ASN A 367 6.21 5.19 13.79
C ASN A 367 7.33 4.76 14.73
N ILE A 368 8.00 5.71 15.36
CA ILE A 368 9.00 5.48 16.39
C ILE A 368 8.65 6.38 17.56
N ARG A 369 8.20 5.82 18.68
CA ARG A 369 7.81 6.64 19.84
C ARG A 369 8.99 7.42 20.40
N MET A 370 10.11 6.73 20.62
CA MET A 370 11.37 7.33 21.07
C MET A 370 12.51 6.64 20.32
N LEU A 371 13.42 7.40 19.68
CA LEU A 371 14.57 6.84 18.96
C LEU A 371 15.45 5.95 19.84
N LYS A 372 15.53 6.23 21.15
CA LYS A 372 16.31 5.43 22.11
C LYS A 372 15.74 4.02 22.33
N ASN A 373 14.46 3.80 22.03
CA ASN A 373 13.81 2.49 22.21
C ASN A 373 14.18 1.51 21.11
N ILE A 374 14.86 1.96 20.06
CA ILE A 374 15.35 1.09 18.99
C ILE A 374 16.89 1.07 19.00
N SER A 375 17.46 0.06 18.36
CA SER A 375 18.91 -0.09 18.21
C SER A 375 19.26 -0.27 16.73
N ALA A 376 20.54 -0.14 16.38
CA ALA A 376 21.02 -0.47 15.02
C ALA A 376 20.62 -1.88 14.55
N ALA A 377 20.39 -2.81 15.50
CA ALA A 377 19.96 -4.18 15.23
C ALA A 377 18.43 -4.32 15.00
N THR A 378 17.64 -3.27 15.22
CA THR A 378 16.19 -3.30 14.99
C THR A 378 15.89 -3.48 13.50
N ALA A 379 16.54 -2.73 12.61
CA ALA A 379 16.35 -2.86 11.15
C ALA A 379 17.65 -2.47 10.40
N PRO A 380 18.71 -3.30 10.46
CA PRO A 380 20.04 -2.94 9.97
C PRO A 380 20.14 -2.81 8.45
N LYS A 381 19.17 -3.33 7.69
CA LYS A 381 19.16 -3.31 6.21
C LYS A 381 18.12 -2.35 5.62
N LEU A 382 17.41 -1.60 6.46
CA LEU A 382 16.33 -0.73 6.01
C LEU A 382 16.92 0.46 5.27
N THR A 383 16.63 0.59 3.97
CA THR A 383 17.18 1.65 3.11
C THR A 383 16.14 2.72 2.76
N TYR A 384 14.85 2.35 2.75
CA TYR A 384 13.76 3.23 2.39
C TYR A 384 12.58 3.15 3.37
N ILE A 385 12.08 4.32 3.75
CA ILE A 385 10.79 4.49 4.44
C ILE A 385 9.97 5.52 3.67
N ASP A 386 8.72 5.23 3.36
CA ASP A 386 7.85 6.18 2.69
C ASP A 386 7.48 7.34 3.62
N THR A 387 6.94 7.03 4.80
CA THR A 387 6.72 8.04 5.84
C THR A 387 7.32 7.64 7.18
N LEU A 388 8.20 8.49 7.73
CA LEU A 388 8.84 8.31 9.02
C LEU A 388 8.30 9.32 10.04
N ASP A 389 7.72 8.81 11.12
CA ASP A 389 7.21 9.60 12.24
C ASP A 389 7.94 9.26 13.53
N ILE A 390 8.53 10.26 14.19
CA ILE A 390 9.31 10.11 15.40
C ILE A 390 8.72 11.02 16.48
N GLY A 391 8.22 10.42 17.56
CA GLY A 391 7.44 11.12 18.59
C GLY A 391 8.23 12.06 19.50
N GLU A 392 9.49 11.77 19.83
CA GLU A 392 10.30 12.58 20.77
C GLU A 392 11.66 12.98 20.18
N GLN A 393 11.97 14.28 20.26
CA GLN A 393 13.05 14.98 19.54
C GLN A 393 14.38 15.10 20.31
N GLN A 394 14.82 14.07 21.04
CA GLN A 394 16.13 14.13 21.70
C GLN A 394 17.29 14.01 20.68
N ASN A 395 18.48 14.48 21.05
CA ASN A 395 19.74 14.54 20.26
C ASN A 395 20.27 13.20 19.68
N SER A 396 19.49 12.12 19.69
CA SER A 396 19.89 10.84 19.10
C SER A 396 19.94 10.95 17.59
N ARG A 397 21.04 10.53 16.95
CA ARG A 397 21.16 10.56 15.48
C ARG A 397 20.42 9.38 14.87
N ILE A 398 19.57 9.63 13.87
CA ILE A 398 18.83 8.55 13.16
C ILE A 398 19.81 7.50 12.61
N ARG A 399 20.95 7.94 12.07
CA ARG A 399 22.02 7.06 11.54
C ARG A 399 22.56 6.04 12.54
N GLU A 400 22.55 6.35 13.84
CA GLU A 400 23.02 5.42 14.86
C GLU A 400 22.00 4.30 15.14
N ARG A 401 20.72 4.55 14.83
CA ARG A 401 19.60 3.64 15.09
C ARG A 401 19.14 2.91 13.83
N LEU A 402 19.24 3.55 12.68
CA LEU A 402 18.89 3.05 11.35
C LEU A 402 20.07 3.33 10.39
N PRO A 403 21.19 2.59 10.51
CA PRO A 403 22.45 2.94 9.85
C PRO A 403 22.44 2.85 8.33
N SER A 404 21.57 2.01 7.77
CA SER A 404 21.43 1.81 6.33
C SER A 404 20.34 2.67 5.70
N LEU A 405 19.60 3.46 6.50
CA LEU A 405 18.52 4.28 5.99
C LEU A 405 19.13 5.41 5.14
N GLN A 406 18.75 5.44 3.87
CA GLN A 406 19.27 6.39 2.89
C GLN A 406 18.20 7.38 2.44
N LYS A 407 16.97 6.89 2.28
CA LYS A 407 15.87 7.66 1.71
C LYS A 407 14.63 7.61 2.59
N VAL A 408 14.02 8.76 2.77
CA VAL A 408 12.70 8.90 3.37
C VAL A 408 11.81 9.71 2.41
N GLY A 409 10.64 9.19 2.06
CA GLY A 409 9.70 9.97 1.24
C GLY A 409 9.24 11.22 1.98
N THR A 410 8.73 11.04 3.20
CA THR A 410 8.06 12.08 3.98
C THR A 410 8.46 11.98 5.47
N MET A 411 8.98 13.06 6.08
CA MET A 411 9.23 13.12 7.54
C MET A 411 9.06 14.50 8.16
N MET A 412 8.89 14.57 9.49
CA MET A 412 9.04 15.82 10.23
C MET A 412 10.49 16.30 10.15
N TYR A 413 10.70 17.60 9.97
CA TYR A 413 12.05 18.17 10.01
C TYR A 413 12.69 17.94 11.38
N GLN A 414 13.93 17.45 11.36
CA GLN A 414 14.79 17.31 12.54
C GLN A 414 16.21 17.75 12.17
N ASP A 415 16.89 18.45 13.07
CA ASP A 415 18.24 19.00 12.84
C ASP A 415 19.31 17.91 12.57
N ASN A 416 19.03 16.65 12.90
CA ASN A 416 19.93 15.50 12.78
C ASN A 416 19.73 14.66 11.50
N THR A 417 19.10 15.22 10.45
CA THR A 417 18.72 14.52 9.21
C THR A 417 19.74 14.60 8.08
N GLU A 418 20.94 15.14 8.33
CA GLU A 418 21.98 15.48 7.35
C GLU A 418 22.41 14.34 6.39
N HIS A 419 22.13 13.07 6.72
CA HIS A 419 22.51 11.90 5.93
C HIS A 419 21.37 11.29 5.10
N LEU A 420 20.14 11.82 5.23
CA LEU A 420 18.95 11.27 4.57
C LEU A 420 18.57 12.10 3.34
N VAL A 421 18.27 11.42 2.24
CA VAL A 421 17.54 12.02 1.12
C VAL A 421 16.07 12.05 1.52
N ILE A 422 15.53 13.25 1.68
CA ILE A 422 14.13 13.48 2.09
C ILE A 422 13.40 14.15 0.93
N ASP A 423 12.41 13.46 0.36
CA ASP A 423 11.65 14.03 -0.76
C ASP A 423 10.77 15.21 -0.26
N HIS A 424 10.12 15.03 0.91
CA HIS A 424 9.21 16.01 1.49
C HIS A 424 9.36 16.13 3.01
N PHE A 425 9.35 17.37 3.50
CA PHE A 425 9.14 17.66 4.91
C PHE A 425 7.67 17.97 5.17
N PHE A 426 7.18 17.62 6.36
CA PHE A 426 5.83 17.95 6.76
C PHE A 426 5.70 18.64 8.11
N HIS A 427 4.60 19.39 8.28
CA HIS A 427 4.30 20.14 9.50
C HIS A 427 3.04 19.61 10.18
N THR A 428 3.12 19.45 11.50
CA THR A 428 1.96 19.12 12.34
C THR A 428 1.16 20.37 12.63
N ILE A 429 -0.14 20.33 12.39
CA ILE A 429 -1.05 21.46 12.53
C ILE A 429 -2.20 21.04 13.43
N GLU A 430 -2.55 21.92 14.37
CA GLU A 430 -3.60 21.67 15.34
C GLU A 430 -4.86 22.48 15.00
N ASN A 431 -6.00 21.80 15.03
CA ASN A 431 -7.32 22.43 14.98
C ASN A 431 -8.19 21.91 16.12
N ARG A 432 -8.30 22.67 17.22
CA ARG A 432 -8.97 22.26 18.46
C ARG A 432 -8.34 21.00 19.06
N ASN A 433 -8.85 19.82 18.69
CA ASN A 433 -8.46 18.49 19.19
C ASN A 433 -7.98 17.55 18.07
N THR A 434 -8.01 18.00 16.81
CA THR A 434 -7.53 17.22 15.66
C THR A 434 -6.14 17.69 15.25
N LYS A 435 -5.24 16.72 15.05
CA LYS A 435 -3.85 16.91 14.61
C LYS A 435 -3.74 16.40 13.18
N PHE A 436 -3.06 17.14 12.31
CA PHE A 436 -2.87 16.71 10.93
C PHE A 436 -1.52 17.17 10.37
N ILE A 437 -1.07 16.44 9.36
CA ILE A 437 0.22 16.60 8.72
C ILE A 437 0.03 17.26 7.34
N ILE A 438 0.87 18.26 7.01
CA ILE A 438 0.93 18.85 5.67
C ILE A 438 2.25 18.51 5.01
N SER A 439 2.20 17.73 3.92
CA SER A 439 3.31 17.60 2.97
C SER A 439 2.89 18.12 1.59
N LYS A 440 3.87 18.36 0.71
CA LYS A 440 3.65 18.83 -0.67
C LYS A 440 2.92 17.79 -1.55
N GLU A 441 3.02 16.50 -1.22
CA GLU A 441 2.44 15.41 -2.04
C GLU A 441 1.25 14.68 -1.39
N SER A 442 1.02 14.81 -0.08
CA SER A 442 -0.15 14.23 0.58
C SER A 442 -0.53 14.91 1.89
N PHE A 443 -1.84 15.01 2.13
CA PHE A 443 -2.40 15.24 3.46
C PHE A 443 -2.84 13.90 4.03
N SER A 444 -2.08 13.37 4.98
CA SER A 444 -2.52 12.25 5.79
C SER A 444 -2.85 12.75 7.20
N ILE A 445 -3.91 12.19 7.80
CA ILE A 445 -4.36 12.55 9.15
C ILE A 445 -3.78 11.57 10.13
N TRP A 446 -3.09 12.10 11.14
CA TRP A 446 -2.39 11.31 12.14
C TRP A 446 -2.91 11.72 13.51
N ASN A 447 -3.52 10.77 14.21
CA ASN A 447 -4.24 11.02 15.45
C ASN A 447 -3.35 11.16 16.70
N SER A 448 -2.02 11.32 16.59
CA SER A 448 -1.18 11.43 17.80
C SER A 448 0.21 12.04 17.61
N LEU A 449 0.41 13.34 17.88
CA LEU A 449 1.76 13.93 18.10
C LEU A 449 1.73 15.17 19.04
N SER A 450 2.52 15.20 20.12
CA SER A 450 2.88 16.38 20.95
C SER A 450 3.89 17.28 20.20
N GLU A 451 4.36 18.45 20.64
CA GLU A 451 3.88 19.51 21.55
C GLU A 451 4.09 20.92 20.90
N ASP A 452 4.72 21.01 19.73
CA ASP A 452 4.85 22.25 18.97
C ASP A 452 3.66 22.43 18.01
N LYS A 453 2.70 23.22 18.46
CA LYS A 453 1.38 23.35 17.83
C LYS A 453 1.34 24.57 16.93
N LEU A 454 1.23 24.34 15.62
CA LEU A 454 0.84 25.38 14.68
C LEU A 454 -0.68 25.57 14.68
N PRO A 455 -1.21 26.75 15.08
CA PRO A 455 -2.63 27.01 14.94
C PRO A 455 -3.02 26.95 13.46
N ILE A 456 -4.11 26.26 13.12
CA ILE A 456 -4.66 26.22 11.75
C ILE A 456 -4.77 27.61 11.09
N GLN A 457 -4.90 28.69 11.88
CA GLN A 457 -4.85 30.07 11.39
C GLN A 457 -3.53 30.43 10.71
N ARG A 458 -2.37 30.02 11.25
CA ARG A 458 -1.06 30.31 10.65
C ARG A 458 -0.90 29.62 9.30
N LEU A 459 -1.38 28.39 9.19
CA LEU A 459 -1.46 27.71 7.91
C LEU A 459 -2.30 28.48 6.91
N ILE A 460 -3.52 28.87 7.30
CA ILE A 460 -4.43 29.61 6.42
C ILE A 460 -3.77 30.91 5.97
N ALA A 461 -3.02 31.58 6.85
CA ALA A 461 -2.28 32.79 6.51
C ALA A 461 -1.23 32.54 5.42
N ILE A 462 -0.50 31.41 5.46
CA ILE A 462 0.46 31.01 4.42
C ILE A 462 -0.26 30.60 3.13
N LEU A 463 -1.30 29.77 3.19
CA LEU A 463 -2.07 29.35 2.01
C LEU A 463 -2.64 30.55 1.24
N LYS A 464 -3.14 31.56 1.97
CA LYS A 464 -3.68 32.79 1.36
C LYS A 464 -2.63 33.65 0.66
N MET A 465 -1.33 33.40 0.83
CA MET A 465 -0.29 34.07 0.07
C MET A 465 -0.33 33.70 -1.42
N ARG A 466 -0.79 32.49 -1.77
CA ARG A 466 -0.94 32.02 -3.16
C ARG A 466 -2.38 32.00 -3.66
N HIS A 467 -3.34 31.95 -2.74
CA HIS A 467 -4.75 31.76 -3.08
C HIS A 467 -5.62 32.92 -2.60
N ILE A 468 -6.23 33.61 -3.55
CA ILE A 468 -7.09 34.77 -3.30
C ILE A 468 -8.39 34.36 -2.61
N SER A 469 -8.92 33.18 -2.94
CA SER A 469 -10.16 32.63 -2.38
C SER A 469 -9.99 31.18 -1.93
N PHE A 470 -10.88 30.74 -1.05
CA PHE A 470 -10.91 29.34 -0.62
C PHE A 470 -11.17 28.40 -1.81
N ASP A 471 -12.04 28.79 -2.74
CA ASP A 471 -12.35 27.94 -3.90
C ASP A 471 -11.14 27.82 -4.85
N ASN A 472 -10.32 28.87 -4.96
CA ASN A 472 -9.06 28.82 -5.70
C ASN A 472 -8.05 27.87 -5.05
N PHE A 473 -7.89 27.96 -3.73
CA PHE A 473 -7.10 27.02 -2.94
C PHE A 473 -7.59 25.58 -3.13
N TYR A 474 -8.89 25.33 -2.93
CA TYR A 474 -9.47 24.00 -2.98
C TYR A 474 -9.27 23.36 -4.37
N THR A 475 -9.53 24.11 -5.44
CA THR A 475 -9.39 23.61 -6.80
C THR A 475 -7.93 23.35 -7.18
N ARG A 476 -7.02 24.27 -6.83
CA ARG A 476 -5.62 24.17 -7.27
C ARG A 476 -4.81 23.21 -6.44
N GLU A 477 -5.01 23.21 -5.13
CA GLU A 477 -4.21 22.39 -4.23
C GLU A 477 -4.93 21.07 -3.97
N VAL A 478 -6.12 21.11 -3.36
CA VAL A 478 -6.83 19.91 -2.87
C VAL A 478 -7.26 18.97 -3.99
N THR A 479 -7.70 19.48 -5.14
CA THR A 479 -8.24 18.64 -6.23
C THR A 479 -7.18 18.20 -7.24
N ARG A 480 -6.16 19.02 -7.50
CA ARG A 480 -5.18 18.77 -8.58
C ARG A 480 -3.86 18.21 -8.09
N GLU A 481 -3.31 18.81 -7.05
CA GLU A 481 -1.97 18.46 -6.55
C GLU A 481 -2.05 17.41 -5.45
N TRP A 482 -2.99 17.58 -4.51
CA TRP A 482 -3.16 16.66 -3.41
C TRP A 482 -4.00 15.49 -3.91
N LYS A 483 -3.39 14.32 -4.11
CA LYS A 483 -4.08 13.07 -4.52
C LYS A 483 -5.02 12.57 -3.41
N TYR A 484 -6.07 13.33 -3.14
CA TYR A 484 -6.99 13.16 -2.02
C TYR A 484 -8.06 12.11 -2.31
N GLU A 485 -8.20 11.14 -1.40
CA GLU A 485 -9.38 10.28 -1.29
C GLU A 485 -10.22 10.70 -0.07
N SER A 486 -11.54 10.83 -0.25
CA SER A 486 -12.45 11.38 0.76
C SER A 486 -12.33 10.67 2.13
N ASN A 487 -12.09 11.45 3.19
CA ASN A 487 -12.04 10.96 4.57
C ASN A 487 -12.74 11.95 5.54
N PRO A 488 -13.62 11.49 6.44
CA PRO A 488 -14.37 12.35 7.37
C PRO A 488 -13.53 13.35 8.18
N SER A 489 -12.34 12.94 8.63
CA SER A 489 -11.44 13.81 9.41
C SER A 489 -10.81 14.90 8.54
N PHE A 490 -10.57 14.61 7.26
CA PHE A 490 -10.00 15.58 6.32
C PHE A 490 -11.04 16.59 5.87
N ASP A 491 -12.24 16.11 5.58
CA ASP A 491 -13.37 16.97 5.27
C ASP A 491 -13.69 17.93 6.43
N GLU A 492 -13.42 17.55 7.68
CA GLU A 492 -13.51 18.46 8.83
C GLU A 492 -12.46 19.58 8.79
N ILE A 493 -11.20 19.26 8.47
CA ILE A 493 -10.12 20.23 8.36
C ILE A 493 -10.42 21.23 7.22
N ILE A 494 -10.80 20.72 6.04
CA ILE A 494 -11.18 21.56 4.89
C ILE A 494 -12.35 22.48 5.25
N ARG A 495 -13.37 21.99 5.96
CA ARG A 495 -14.48 22.82 6.48
C ARG A 495 -13.98 23.88 7.46
N SER A 496 -13.01 23.56 8.33
CA SER A 496 -12.41 24.50 9.27
C SER A 496 -11.62 25.60 8.55
N ILE A 497 -10.81 25.24 7.55
CA ILE A 497 -10.10 26.16 6.66
C ILE A 497 -11.12 27.09 5.99
N LYS A 498 -12.16 26.55 5.36
CA LYS A 498 -13.24 27.35 4.72
C LYS A 498 -13.87 28.35 5.68
N LYS A 499 -14.23 27.91 6.89
CA LYS A 499 -14.87 28.75 7.91
C LYS A 499 -13.97 29.89 8.38
N LYS A 500 -12.66 29.65 8.49
CA LYS A 500 -11.68 30.63 8.97
C LYS A 500 -11.08 31.46 7.85
N TRP A 501 -11.23 31.07 6.58
CA TRP A 501 -10.60 31.72 5.42
C TRP A 501 -10.85 33.23 5.36
N LYS A 502 -12.10 33.66 5.55
CA LYS A 502 -12.46 35.09 5.53
C LYS A 502 -11.93 35.86 6.74
N LYS A 503 -11.63 35.18 7.85
CA LYS A 503 -11.22 35.80 9.13
C LYS A 503 -9.72 35.93 9.30
N VAL A 504 -8.95 35.10 8.61
CA VAL A 504 -7.48 35.07 8.73
C VAL A 504 -6.87 36.00 7.69
N THR A 505 -5.94 36.85 8.10
CA THR A 505 -5.13 37.68 7.21
C THR A 505 -3.99 36.84 6.63
N PRO A 506 -3.67 36.98 5.32
CA PRO A 506 -2.47 36.35 4.77
C PRO A 506 -1.22 36.87 5.48
N LEU A 507 -0.18 36.04 5.56
CA LEU A 507 1.15 36.55 5.93
C LEU A 507 1.64 37.51 4.85
N THR A 508 2.39 38.52 5.27
CA THR A 508 3.21 39.33 4.39
C THR A 508 4.52 38.60 4.09
N TYR A 509 5.29 39.07 3.10
CA TYR A 509 6.59 38.47 2.78
C TYR A 509 7.60 38.77 3.89
N GLU A 510 7.45 39.92 4.52
CA GLU A 510 8.18 40.39 5.69
C GLU A 510 7.95 39.46 6.89
N ASP A 511 6.71 39.02 7.11
CA ASP A 511 6.35 38.12 8.21
C ASP A 511 7.09 36.78 8.12
N ILE A 512 7.36 36.28 6.90
CA ILE A 512 8.08 35.02 6.72
C ILE A 512 9.46 35.07 7.38
N PHE A 513 10.22 36.16 7.20
CA PHE A 513 11.55 36.27 7.83
C PHE A 513 11.52 36.29 9.35
N GLN A 514 10.40 36.72 9.93
CA GLN A 514 10.21 36.83 11.37
C GLN A 514 9.71 35.52 12.01
N LEU A 515 9.40 34.49 11.21
CA LEU A 515 8.93 33.20 11.73
C LEU A 515 10.02 32.49 12.53
N HIS A 516 10.02 32.58 13.85
CA HIS A 516 11.04 31.92 14.71
C HIS A 516 11.18 30.41 14.45
N ASP A 517 10.08 29.71 14.14
CA ASP A 517 10.09 28.31 13.74
C ASP A 517 10.75 28.14 12.36
N PHE A 518 11.94 27.54 12.35
CA PHE A 518 12.73 27.32 11.14
C PHE A 518 12.00 26.43 10.11
N SER A 519 11.31 25.39 10.58
CA SER A 519 10.58 24.45 9.75
C SER A 519 9.44 25.17 9.03
N LEU A 520 8.64 25.94 9.78
CA LEU A 520 7.56 26.75 9.22
C LEU A 520 8.06 27.82 8.27
N ARG A 521 9.19 28.47 8.62
CA ARG A 521 9.84 29.46 7.76
C ARG A 521 10.24 28.86 6.43
N ARG A 522 10.87 27.69 6.44
CA ARG A 522 11.27 26.94 5.24
C ARG A 522 10.06 26.55 4.41
N PHE A 523 8.98 26.07 5.03
CA PHE A 523 7.72 25.79 4.34
C PHE A 523 7.15 27.03 3.67
N ALA A 524 7.07 28.16 4.38
CA ALA A 524 6.52 29.39 3.82
C ALA A 524 7.35 29.87 2.61
N PHE A 525 8.69 29.85 2.68
CA PHE A 525 9.56 30.17 1.54
C PHE A 525 9.35 29.20 0.36
N ASN A 526 9.36 27.89 0.61
CA ASN A 526 9.15 26.88 -0.43
C ASN A 526 7.75 26.97 -1.05
N TYR A 527 6.74 27.23 -0.23
CA TYR A 527 5.35 27.26 -0.65
C TYR A 527 5.07 28.48 -1.54
N VAL A 528 5.62 29.65 -1.19
CA VAL A 528 5.49 30.89 -1.97
C VAL A 528 6.33 30.85 -3.25
N GLY A 529 7.50 30.22 -3.19
CA GLY A 529 8.44 30.14 -4.31
C GLY A 529 9.35 31.36 -4.42
N VAL A 530 10.60 31.12 -4.81
CA VAL A 530 11.65 32.15 -4.90
C VAL A 530 11.34 33.22 -5.95
N ASP A 531 10.73 32.87 -7.08
CA ASP A 531 10.41 33.84 -8.15
C ASP A 531 9.40 34.89 -7.67
N THR A 532 8.34 34.44 -6.99
CA THR A 532 7.35 35.31 -6.35
C THR A 532 8.02 36.24 -5.33
N PHE A 533 8.97 35.68 -4.59
CA PHE A 533 9.72 36.40 -3.58
C PHE A 533 10.59 37.52 -4.20
N MET A 534 11.32 37.21 -5.26
CA MET A 534 12.15 38.16 -6.00
C MET A 534 11.32 39.26 -6.68
N GLN A 535 10.15 38.93 -7.24
CA GLN A 535 9.22 39.92 -7.77
C GLN A 535 8.75 40.91 -6.71
N LYS A 536 8.51 40.45 -5.48
CA LYS A 536 8.03 41.28 -4.37
C LYS A 536 9.11 42.17 -3.78
N LEU A 537 10.35 41.69 -3.75
CA LEU A 537 11.53 42.51 -3.53
C LEU A 537 11.78 43.54 -4.66
N LYS A 538 10.96 43.51 -5.72
CA LYS A 538 11.12 44.31 -6.94
C LYS A 538 12.51 44.14 -7.53
N ALA A 539 13.01 42.90 -7.50
CA ALA A 539 14.34 42.60 -7.98
C ALA A 539 14.45 42.98 -9.46
N LYS A 540 15.51 43.70 -9.82
CA LYS A 540 15.75 44.16 -11.19
C LYS A 540 16.91 43.39 -11.78
N ARG A 541 16.73 42.86 -12.98
CA ARG A 541 17.85 42.26 -13.74
C ARG A 541 18.82 43.38 -14.11
N ILE A 542 20.08 43.24 -13.73
CA ILE A 542 21.14 44.24 -13.97
C ILE A 542 22.20 43.74 -14.95
N ALA A 543 22.37 42.42 -15.11
CA ALA A 543 23.29 41.83 -16.07
C ALA A 543 22.77 40.47 -16.56
N THR A 544 23.19 40.06 -17.77
CA THR A 544 22.93 38.73 -18.33
C THR A 544 24.06 38.34 -19.26
N GLU A 545 24.48 37.08 -19.19
CA GLU A 545 25.54 36.54 -20.03
C GLU A 545 25.36 35.02 -20.20
N GLY A 546 25.76 34.51 -21.36
CA GLY A 546 25.67 33.10 -21.69
C GLY A 546 27.02 32.52 -22.11
N ILE A 547 27.21 31.22 -21.92
CA ILE A 547 28.43 30.50 -22.28
C ILE A 547 28.10 29.11 -22.83
N GLU A 548 28.83 28.70 -23.87
CA GLU A 548 28.78 27.33 -24.37
C GLU A 548 29.79 26.45 -23.63
N VAL A 549 29.32 25.31 -23.14
CA VAL A 549 30.11 24.36 -22.35
C VAL A 549 29.97 22.96 -22.92
N ASN A 550 31.07 22.22 -22.88
CA ASN A 550 31.13 20.83 -23.33
C ASN A 550 30.96 19.91 -22.12
N HIS A 551 29.85 19.18 -22.05
CA HIS A 551 29.50 18.32 -20.92
C HIS A 551 29.47 16.84 -21.29
N ILE A 552 29.77 16.02 -20.29
CA ILE A 552 29.60 14.58 -20.32
C ILE A 552 28.21 14.25 -19.78
N GLN A 553 27.40 13.59 -20.60
CA GLN A 553 26.15 12.95 -20.20
C GLN A 553 26.35 11.44 -20.14
N TYR A 554 25.73 10.78 -19.17
CA TYR A 554 25.76 9.33 -19.02
C TYR A 554 24.43 8.74 -19.49
N ASP A 555 24.47 7.66 -20.26
CA ASP A 555 23.27 6.88 -20.60
C ASP A 555 22.87 5.93 -19.45
N GLU A 556 21.73 5.22 -19.60
CA GLU A 556 21.21 4.28 -18.59
C GLU A 556 22.18 3.12 -18.29
N LEU A 557 23.16 2.87 -19.17
CA LEU A 557 24.17 1.84 -19.04
C LEU A 557 25.51 2.39 -18.50
N GLY A 558 25.59 3.70 -18.23
CA GLY A 558 26.79 4.38 -17.73
C GLY A 558 27.81 4.77 -18.79
N ASN A 559 27.49 4.68 -20.09
CA ASN A 559 28.39 5.11 -21.15
C ASN A 559 28.41 6.65 -21.27
N LYS A 560 29.59 7.20 -21.55
CA LYS A 560 29.81 8.64 -21.68
C LYS A 560 29.45 9.13 -23.08
N LYS A 561 28.70 10.23 -23.15
CA LYS A 561 28.40 10.98 -24.38
C LYS A 561 28.72 12.45 -24.17
N MET A 562 29.51 13.04 -25.07
CA MET A 562 29.74 14.49 -25.07
C MET A 562 28.54 15.21 -25.67
N VAL A 563 28.09 16.26 -25.00
CA VAL A 563 27.00 17.14 -25.41
C VAL A 563 27.40 18.58 -25.18
N GLN A 564 27.06 19.46 -26.11
CA GLN A 564 27.26 20.89 -25.96
C GLN A 564 25.99 21.50 -25.33
N LYS A 565 26.17 22.33 -24.31
CA LYS A 565 25.09 23.07 -23.66
C LYS A 565 25.37 24.56 -23.72
N HIS A 566 24.32 25.35 -23.86
CA HIS A 566 24.38 26.80 -23.75
C HIS A 566 23.73 27.21 -22.42
N ASN A 567 24.54 27.68 -21.48
CA ASN A 567 24.10 28.07 -20.15
C ASN A 567 23.98 29.60 -20.09
N VAL A 568 22.85 30.10 -19.59
CA VAL A 568 22.58 31.53 -19.45
C VAL A 568 22.43 31.87 -17.97
N PHE A 569 23.12 32.92 -17.54
CA PHE A 569 23.08 33.43 -16.18
C PHE A 569 22.59 34.87 -16.18
N GLU A 570 21.80 35.23 -15.18
CA GLU A 570 21.25 36.57 -15.01
C GLU A 570 21.53 37.07 -13.60
N ILE A 571 22.01 38.30 -13.45
CA ILE A 571 22.17 38.92 -12.13
C ILE A 571 21.01 39.85 -11.87
N TYR A 572 20.47 39.75 -10.66
CA TYR A 572 19.41 40.60 -10.17
C TYR A 572 19.84 41.36 -8.92
N GLU A 573 19.43 42.61 -8.84
CA GLU A 573 19.56 43.48 -7.69
C GLU A 573 18.21 43.54 -6.94
N ALA A 574 18.23 43.24 -5.65
CA ALA A 574 17.08 43.34 -4.75
C ALA A 574 17.34 44.38 -3.65
N ASP A 575 16.36 45.25 -3.41
CA ASP A 575 16.45 46.32 -2.42
C ASP A 575 15.85 45.88 -1.07
N PHE A 576 16.71 45.43 -0.15
CA PHE A 576 16.27 44.92 1.14
C PHE A 576 15.84 46.03 2.11
N ASN A 577 16.12 47.31 1.81
CA ASN A 577 15.68 48.45 2.64
C ASN A 577 14.15 48.64 2.60
N LYS A 578 13.50 48.03 1.61
CA LYS A 578 12.04 48.02 1.47
C LYS A 578 11.35 47.03 2.42
N VAL A 579 12.11 46.13 3.04
CA VAL A 579 11.63 45.19 4.07
C VAL A 579 12.06 45.76 5.42
N GLU A 580 11.08 46.16 6.24
CA GLU A 580 11.29 46.92 7.48
C GLU A 580 12.26 46.23 8.46
N HIS A 581 12.27 44.90 8.49
CA HIS A 581 13.13 44.09 9.36
C HIS A 581 14.64 44.27 9.08
N PHE A 582 15.04 44.41 7.82
CA PHE A 582 16.45 44.53 7.44
C PHE A 582 17.02 45.94 7.63
N ARG A 583 16.17 46.94 7.94
CA ARG A 583 16.60 48.32 8.23
C ARG A 583 17.44 48.45 9.51
N SER A 584 17.33 47.47 10.42
CA SER A 584 18.04 47.48 11.71
C SER A 584 19.52 47.08 11.63
N TRP A 585 19.96 46.55 10.49
CA TRP A 585 21.35 46.12 10.26
C TRP A 585 22.14 47.26 9.58
N ARG A 586 22.58 48.25 10.37
CA ARG A 586 23.54 49.32 10.03
C ARG A 586 23.31 50.08 8.70
N GLY A 587 22.57 51.19 8.76
CA GLY A 587 22.88 52.50 8.15
C GLY A 587 23.11 52.69 6.63
N GLU A 588 23.47 51.68 5.85
CA GLU A 588 23.75 51.78 4.41
C GLU A 588 22.68 51.05 3.59
N LYS A 589 22.46 51.50 2.35
CA LYS A 589 21.54 50.85 1.42
C LYS A 589 21.92 49.36 1.29
N GLN A 590 21.12 48.47 1.86
CA GLN A 590 21.30 47.03 1.69
C GLN A 590 20.76 46.57 0.33
N LEU A 591 21.50 46.88 -0.72
CA LEU A 591 21.32 46.20 -2.01
C LEU A 591 21.91 44.80 -1.88
N ARG A 592 21.14 43.79 -2.27
CA ARG A 592 21.57 42.40 -2.34
C ARG A 592 21.50 41.93 -3.77
N TYR A 593 22.49 41.13 -4.16
CA TYR A 593 22.62 40.65 -5.52
C TYR A 593 22.41 39.15 -5.55
N ALA A 594 21.69 38.65 -6.54
CA ALA A 594 21.52 37.22 -6.75
C ALA A 594 21.80 36.85 -8.21
N VAL A 595 22.52 35.75 -8.42
CA VAL A 595 22.61 35.13 -9.73
C VAL A 595 21.46 34.13 -9.87
N LYS A 596 20.69 34.29 -10.95
CA LYS A 596 19.67 33.36 -11.40
C LYS A 596 20.28 32.41 -12.42
N CYS A 597 20.08 31.11 -12.19
CA CYS A 597 20.54 30.06 -13.10
C CYS A 597 19.46 29.00 -13.30
N TRP A 598 19.45 28.38 -14.48
CA TRP A 598 18.58 27.26 -14.78
C TRP A 598 19.30 25.93 -14.55
N CYS A 599 18.78 25.09 -13.67
CA CYS A 599 19.35 23.76 -13.43
C CYS A 599 18.77 22.75 -14.42
N THR A 600 19.65 22.14 -15.21
CA THR A 600 19.24 21.23 -16.29
C THR A 600 18.85 19.83 -15.80
N SER A 601 19.33 19.34 -14.64
CA SER A 601 18.79 18.08 -14.07
C SER A 601 17.40 18.26 -13.49
N THR A 602 17.20 19.30 -12.66
CA THR A 602 15.96 19.47 -11.92
C THR A 602 14.88 20.15 -12.76
N HIS A 603 15.23 20.72 -13.92
CA HIS A 603 14.35 21.56 -14.74
C HIS A 603 13.72 22.69 -13.90
N GLN A 604 14.51 23.25 -12.98
CA GLN A 604 14.07 24.27 -12.04
C GLN A 604 14.98 25.48 -12.07
N GLU A 605 14.38 26.62 -11.76
CA GLU A 605 15.04 27.90 -11.56
C GLU A 605 15.66 27.95 -10.16
N HIS A 606 16.91 28.41 -10.09
CA HIS A 606 17.64 28.62 -8.84
C HIS A 606 18.14 30.06 -8.75
N TRP A 607 18.10 30.60 -7.54
CA TRP A 607 18.60 31.94 -7.21
C TRP A 607 19.61 31.84 -6.08
N ILE A 608 20.83 32.31 -6.31
CA ILE A 608 21.93 32.21 -5.36
C ILE A 608 22.40 33.63 -5.03
N TRP A 609 22.43 33.98 -3.75
CA TRP A 609 22.94 35.28 -3.31
C TRP A 609 24.44 35.39 -3.57
N ILE A 610 24.86 36.52 -4.15
CA ILE A 610 26.25 36.81 -4.51
C ILE A 610 26.74 38.09 -3.84
N GLU A 611 28.05 38.21 -3.69
CA GLU A 611 28.70 39.42 -3.19
C GLU A 611 28.65 40.54 -4.24
N GLU A 612 28.60 41.79 -3.77
CA GLU A 612 28.52 42.97 -4.64
C GLU A 612 29.65 43.06 -5.67
N ALA A 613 30.84 42.54 -5.32
CA ALA A 613 32.00 42.52 -6.22
C ALA A 613 31.74 41.81 -7.56
N TYR A 614 30.76 40.89 -7.61
CA TYR A 614 30.45 40.11 -8.82
C TYR A 614 29.21 40.62 -9.58
N LYS A 615 28.57 41.71 -9.14
CA LYS A 615 27.25 42.13 -9.66
C LYS A 615 27.17 42.45 -11.16
N ASN A 616 28.32 42.73 -11.78
CA ASN A 616 28.41 43.16 -13.18
C ASN A 616 28.85 42.03 -14.14
N ASP A 617 29.24 40.85 -13.64
CA ASP A 617 29.75 39.74 -14.45
C ASP A 617 29.02 38.44 -14.04
N PRO A 618 27.96 38.04 -14.78
CA PRO A 618 27.17 36.83 -14.48
C PRO A 618 27.99 35.53 -14.45
N LEU A 619 29.01 35.40 -15.29
CA LEU A 619 29.85 34.21 -15.36
C LEU A 619 30.79 34.12 -14.14
N SER A 620 31.40 35.24 -13.75
CA SER A 620 32.18 35.32 -12.51
C SER A 620 31.30 35.16 -11.27
N ALA A 621 30.05 35.65 -11.31
CA ALA A 621 29.10 35.53 -10.22
C ALA A 621 28.69 34.08 -9.93
N ILE A 622 28.40 33.27 -10.96
CA ILE A 622 28.09 31.85 -10.71
C ILE A 622 29.33 31.09 -10.26
N ALA A 623 30.51 31.36 -10.83
CA ALA A 623 31.76 30.72 -10.42
C ALA A 623 32.09 31.02 -8.94
N SER A 624 31.80 32.23 -8.47
CA SER A 624 32.11 32.65 -7.09
C SER A 624 31.26 31.99 -6.01
N THR A 625 30.14 31.33 -6.40
CA THR A 625 29.34 30.51 -5.50
C THR A 625 30.09 29.26 -5.02
N PHE A 626 31.18 28.89 -5.70
CA PHE A 626 32.05 27.79 -5.31
C PHE A 626 33.41 28.30 -4.84
N ARG A 627 33.79 27.87 -3.64
CA ARG A 627 35.05 28.27 -3.01
C ARG A 627 35.87 27.05 -2.65
N VAL A 628 37.17 27.11 -2.96
CA VAL A 628 38.12 26.04 -2.71
C VAL A 628 39.42 26.62 -2.17
N HIS A 629 40.21 25.77 -1.50
CA HIS A 629 41.55 26.15 -1.04
C HIS A 629 42.45 26.41 -2.24
N GLU A 630 43.16 27.53 -2.25
CA GLU A 630 43.98 27.98 -3.38
C GLU A 630 45.04 26.94 -3.81
N ASN A 631 45.58 26.19 -2.84
CA ASN A 631 46.63 25.18 -3.08
C ASN A 631 46.10 23.94 -3.83
N VAL A 632 44.80 23.72 -3.85
CA VAL A 632 44.15 22.58 -4.51
C VAL A 632 43.94 22.85 -6.01
N ILE A 633 43.64 24.11 -6.37
CA ILE A 633 43.17 24.49 -7.72
C ILE A 633 44.09 24.00 -8.85
N PRO A 634 45.43 24.15 -8.80
CA PRO A 634 46.32 23.71 -9.89
C PRO A 634 46.27 22.20 -10.16
N TYR A 635 45.83 21.42 -9.16
CA TYR A 635 45.79 19.97 -9.21
C TYR A 635 44.40 19.42 -9.51
N ILE A 636 43.40 20.28 -9.75
CA ILE A 636 42.09 19.85 -10.21
C ILE A 636 42.22 19.36 -11.66
N SER A 637 41.78 18.12 -11.89
CA SER A 637 41.65 17.49 -13.20
C SER A 637 40.39 17.99 -13.90
N CYS A 638 39.26 17.90 -13.20
CA CYS A 638 37.98 18.41 -13.68
C CYS A 638 37.01 18.67 -12.51
N LEU A 639 35.94 19.41 -12.81
CA LEU A 639 34.84 19.73 -11.92
C LEU A 639 33.56 19.02 -12.36
N LYS A 640 32.83 18.47 -11.40
CA LYS A 640 31.50 17.90 -11.59
C LYS A 640 30.54 18.53 -10.61
N ARG A 641 29.43 19.08 -11.08
CA ARG A 641 28.47 19.82 -10.26
C ARG A 641 27.14 19.09 -10.16
N GLN A 642 26.54 19.08 -8.97
CA GLN A 642 25.14 18.70 -8.76
C GLN A 642 24.49 19.70 -7.80
N GLY A 643 23.63 20.58 -8.31
CA GLY A 643 23.03 21.65 -7.50
C GLY A 643 24.08 22.60 -6.90
N ASP A 644 24.16 22.65 -5.57
CA ASP A 644 25.12 23.41 -4.76
C ASP A 644 26.37 22.61 -4.35
N ILE A 645 26.46 21.34 -4.75
CA ILE A 645 27.61 20.47 -4.51
C ILE A 645 28.58 20.53 -5.70
N LEU A 646 29.87 20.72 -5.41
CA LEU A 646 30.97 20.65 -6.37
C LEU A 646 31.93 19.52 -6.00
N LEU A 647 32.11 18.58 -6.91
CA LEU A 647 33.13 17.54 -6.82
C LEU A 647 34.35 17.97 -7.63
N CYS A 648 35.49 18.05 -6.95
CA CYS A 648 36.79 18.30 -7.57
C CYS A 648 37.51 16.96 -7.79
N GLU A 649 37.62 16.51 -9.03
CA GLU A 649 38.45 15.36 -9.35
C GLU A 649 39.91 15.78 -9.38
N MET A 650 40.75 15.15 -8.57
CA MET A 650 42.13 15.58 -8.38
C MET A 650 43.10 14.77 -9.24
N LYS A 651 44.09 15.43 -9.85
CA LYS A 651 45.21 14.79 -10.56
C LYS A 651 46.11 13.99 -9.61
N ARG A 652 46.14 14.39 -8.34
CA ARG A 652 46.88 13.73 -7.24
C ARG A 652 46.28 14.10 -5.90
N ASN A 653 46.56 13.33 -4.86
CA ASN A 653 46.16 13.66 -3.50
C ASN A 653 46.87 14.93 -3.02
N VAL A 654 46.10 15.95 -2.66
CA VAL A 654 46.57 17.22 -2.10
C VAL A 654 45.74 17.51 -0.87
N ARG A 655 46.40 17.82 0.25
CA ARG A 655 45.70 18.26 1.47
C ARG A 655 45.24 19.71 1.28
N PRO A 656 43.94 20.02 1.44
CA PRO A 656 43.45 21.39 1.32
C PRO A 656 43.98 22.26 2.48
N GLU A 657 44.70 23.34 2.15
CA GLU A 657 45.33 24.25 3.12
C GLU A 657 45.41 25.68 2.53
N GLY A 658 45.60 26.69 3.37
CA GLY A 658 45.75 28.10 2.93
C GLY A 658 44.41 28.82 2.72
N THR A 659 44.42 29.85 1.85
CA THR A 659 43.26 30.74 1.69
C THR A 659 42.15 30.06 0.89
N ILE A 660 40.92 30.11 1.39
CA ILE A 660 39.73 29.71 0.63
C ILE A 660 39.29 30.90 -0.22
N ARG A 661 39.28 30.73 -1.54
CA ARG A 661 38.83 31.75 -2.48
C ARG A 661 37.80 31.22 -3.48
N ALA A 662 37.03 32.13 -4.05
CA ALA A 662 36.20 31.86 -5.20
C ALA A 662 37.04 31.34 -6.38
N LEU A 663 36.46 30.42 -7.15
CA LEU A 663 36.98 30.08 -8.48
C LEU A 663 36.79 31.28 -9.42
N THR A 664 37.76 31.51 -10.32
CA THR A 664 37.53 32.43 -11.43
C THR A 664 36.60 31.79 -12.46
N LYS A 665 36.02 32.59 -13.37
CA LYS A 665 35.18 32.05 -14.44
C LYS A 665 35.95 31.08 -15.34
N GLU A 666 37.24 31.36 -15.62
CA GLU A 666 38.10 30.50 -16.42
C GLU A 666 38.39 29.18 -15.71
N GLU A 667 38.66 29.22 -14.40
CA GLU A 667 38.87 28.01 -13.59
C GLU A 667 37.59 27.16 -13.52
N TYR A 668 36.44 27.79 -13.31
CA TYR A 668 35.17 27.09 -13.20
C TYR A 668 34.75 26.47 -14.55
N PHE A 669 34.58 27.27 -15.59
CA PHE A 669 34.09 26.77 -16.88
C PHE A 669 35.14 26.00 -17.68
N GLY A 670 36.43 26.28 -17.48
CA GLY A 670 37.51 25.53 -18.12
C GLY A 670 37.69 24.12 -17.55
N LEU A 671 37.26 23.88 -16.30
CA LEU A 671 37.36 22.58 -15.65
C LEU A 671 36.02 21.85 -15.54
N LEU A 672 34.88 22.52 -15.71
CA LEU A 672 33.55 21.91 -15.63
C LEU A 672 33.29 20.96 -16.79
N VAL A 673 33.19 19.67 -16.47
CA VAL A 673 32.97 18.61 -17.47
C VAL A 673 31.62 17.92 -17.33
N ALA A 674 30.94 18.07 -16.19
CA ALA A 674 29.62 17.52 -15.98
C ALA A 674 28.82 18.38 -15.01
N GLU A 675 27.54 18.55 -15.34
CA GLU A 675 26.57 19.14 -14.44
C GLU A 675 25.27 18.32 -14.50
N SER A 676 24.68 18.10 -13.34
CA SER A 676 23.29 17.68 -13.21
C SER A 676 22.57 18.72 -12.37
#